data_AF-A0A9P7CCR1-F1
#
_entry.id   AF-A0A9P7CCR1-F1
#
_cell.length_a   1.000
_cell.length_b   1.000
_cell.length_c   1.000
_cell.angle_alpha   90.00
_cell.angle_beta   90.00
_cell.angle_gamma   90.00
#
_symmetry.space_group_name_H-M   'P 1'
#
loop_
_entity.id
_entity.type
_entity.pdbx_description
1 polymer ?
#
loop_
_entity_poly.entity_id
_entity_poly.type
_entity_poly.pdbx_seq_one_letter_code
_entity_poly.pdbx_strand_id
1 'polypeptide(L)'
;MYWSITQQLAHHTVNGCNMRSGDMGATGTISGPEKGSFGSLLEITWSGRDKIQFENGIERVFLEDGDEVKITGQCENSQYHIGFAVRDRSYGLELESEIEARGESGEQLPQGVRYVADTRRQSINPEHFSELNLENTTFGHRKRGYLPIENYGIIGNMRTVALVGTDSSIDFFCYPKFDSPSIFCRVLDNDKGGHFSVNPRTTYSSSKQMYLPNSNILTTRFLSDEGVAKITDYMHVPLQGQNKSTKPLLPWIIRKVSVIRGSVKFRMECYPAFNYGLDEHTTQVIKESVSKEHEEVVGYEAKVYGDRDLHYYTAPNRVVFTSNTFTMDLRHLVRCGEFECPRLNLVVDEKSEHKGPGVWVEFDLQETQEIEFIFREVPNVPSADSPIDRKLRAAVDPPLTLSLLDALFRQTSGFWLNWVAESTYKGRWRENVLRSALALKLLTYEPTGAVVASPTFGLPEAIGGPRNWDYRYAWVRDSSFTIYAFLRLGFTKEAGQFMKYIEERCNDLNEDGSLNIMYSIDGVKRLDEIEFTHLDGYCGSKPVRVGNGAYDHLQLDIYGELMDGIYLYNKHGSPISYDMWCSVRKLTNYVCANWYQPDMSIWEVRGRKQHFTYSLVMCWVAIDRALRLAEKRVFPCPDRNKWMETRDEIYELVQSRCFNKELQMFTMSIESPDALDASTLIMPLVFFSSPSDPRLLNTIKRVLLPPEKGGLVANDLVFRYNFLTTDDGVGGLEGAFSMCTFWLVEALTRAGKYDKRLLTRAVVMFEKMLGYGNHLGLFSEEIARSGELLGNFPQAFTHLSFISAAYNLDRVLSHSHKEDGI
;
A
#
# COMPACT_ATOMS: atom_id res chain seq x y z
N MET A 1 9.02 17.08 -42.92
CA MET A 1 9.01 16.43 -41.59
C MET A 1 7.59 16.50 -41.04
N TYR A 2 6.95 15.38 -40.69
CA TYR A 2 5.56 15.41 -40.19
C TYR A 2 5.47 15.74 -38.69
N TRP A 3 6.58 15.68 -37.95
CA TRP A 3 6.61 15.81 -36.49
C TRP A 3 7.78 16.70 -36.04
N SER A 4 7.51 17.74 -35.25
CA SER A 4 8.54 18.57 -34.61
C SER A 4 9.25 17.83 -33.48
N ILE A 5 10.44 18.30 -33.06
CA ILE A 5 11.15 17.80 -31.86
C ILE A 5 10.23 17.78 -30.64
N THR A 6 9.37 18.79 -30.52
CA THR A 6 8.39 18.91 -29.44
C THR A 6 7.28 17.85 -29.55
N GLN A 7 6.84 17.51 -30.77
CA GLN A 7 5.86 16.43 -30.99
C GLN A 7 6.48 15.06 -30.72
N GLN A 8 7.77 14.86 -31.02
CA GLN A 8 8.48 13.64 -30.69
C GLN A 8 8.67 13.51 -29.17
N LEU A 9 9.13 14.56 -28.49
CA LEU A 9 9.24 14.60 -27.02
C LEU A 9 7.90 14.36 -26.34
N ALA A 10 6.83 15.02 -26.78
CA ALA A 10 5.49 14.86 -26.21
C ALA A 10 4.90 13.45 -26.45
N HIS A 11 5.05 12.89 -27.65
CA HIS A 11 4.55 11.55 -27.94
C HIS A 11 5.30 10.47 -27.15
N HIS A 12 6.59 10.66 -26.88
CA HIS A 12 7.40 9.67 -26.17
C HIS A 12 7.33 9.81 -24.64
N THR A 13 7.21 11.03 -24.10
CA THR A 13 6.97 11.25 -22.66
C THR A 13 5.60 10.76 -22.21
N VAL A 14 4.59 10.79 -23.09
CA VAL A 14 3.24 10.29 -22.79
C VAL A 14 3.16 8.75 -22.83
N ASN A 15 4.06 8.06 -23.54
CA ASN A 15 4.00 6.60 -23.74
C ASN A 15 5.07 5.78 -22.98
N GLY A 16 5.97 6.41 -22.21
CA GLY A 16 6.85 5.71 -21.26
C GLY A 16 7.85 4.70 -21.85
N CYS A 17 8.36 4.94 -23.05
CA CYS A 17 9.36 4.06 -23.68
C CYS A 17 10.79 4.44 -23.24
N ASN A 18 11.58 3.49 -22.72
CA ASN A 18 12.99 3.71 -22.35
C ASN A 18 13.87 3.84 -23.61
N MET A 19 14.56 4.98 -23.79
CA MET A 19 15.51 5.19 -24.90
C MET A 19 16.86 5.70 -24.38
N ARG A 20 17.96 5.31 -25.04
CA ARG A 20 19.32 5.81 -24.74
C ARG A 20 19.54 7.13 -25.47
N SER A 21 20.47 7.97 -25.01
CA SER A 21 20.73 9.32 -25.55
C SER A 21 21.02 9.35 -27.06
N GLY A 22 21.48 8.24 -27.65
CA GLY A 22 21.72 8.11 -29.09
C GLY A 22 20.47 7.95 -29.96
N ASP A 23 19.31 7.62 -29.36
CA ASP A 23 18.09 7.34 -30.12
C ASP A 23 17.23 8.60 -30.36
N MET A 24 17.53 9.73 -29.68
CA MET A 24 16.85 11.02 -29.86
C MET A 24 17.25 11.80 -31.14
N GLY A 25 18.07 11.20 -32.01
CA GLY A 25 18.59 11.86 -33.22
C GLY A 25 18.64 10.98 -34.46
N ALA A 26 18.05 9.79 -34.44
CA ALA A 26 18.12 8.85 -35.56
C ALA A 26 16.90 8.97 -36.49
N THR A 27 16.72 10.13 -37.12
CA THR A 27 16.04 10.15 -38.43
C THR A 27 16.96 10.84 -39.41
N GLY A 28 17.52 10.08 -40.34
CA GLY A 28 18.49 10.55 -41.34
C GLY A 28 17.89 11.46 -42.42
N THR A 29 17.19 12.52 -42.01
CA THR A 29 16.49 13.44 -42.91
C THR A 29 16.84 14.88 -42.58
N ILE A 30 17.39 15.60 -43.55
CA ILE A 30 17.80 17.00 -43.43
C ILE A 30 16.55 17.89 -43.37
N SER A 31 16.47 18.81 -42.39
CA SER A 31 15.28 19.63 -42.12
C SER A 31 14.94 20.62 -43.23
N GLY A 32 15.91 21.00 -44.05
CA GLY A 32 15.74 21.85 -45.22
C GLY A 32 17.02 21.92 -46.08
N PRO A 33 16.96 22.51 -47.28
CA PRO A 33 18.07 22.46 -48.25
C PRO A 33 19.24 23.41 -47.92
N GLU A 34 19.04 24.40 -47.05
CA GLU A 34 20.01 25.45 -46.74
C GLU A 34 20.44 25.40 -45.27
N LYS A 35 21.69 25.81 -44.97
CA LYS A 35 22.25 25.72 -43.60
C LYS A 35 21.42 26.43 -42.53
N GLY A 36 20.74 27.52 -42.88
CA GLY A 36 19.85 28.26 -41.98
C GLY A 36 18.51 27.58 -41.69
N SER A 37 18.20 26.48 -42.40
CA SER A 37 16.95 25.71 -42.26
C SER A 37 17.15 24.37 -41.54
N PHE A 38 18.36 24.12 -41.02
CA PHE A 38 18.70 22.90 -40.29
C PHE A 38 18.09 22.95 -38.88
N GLY A 39 17.34 21.90 -38.53
CA GLY A 39 16.45 21.88 -37.37
C GLY A 39 17.10 21.33 -36.09
N SER A 40 18.35 20.89 -36.17
CA SER A 40 19.05 20.27 -35.05
C SER A 40 20.55 20.57 -35.07
N LEU A 41 21.19 20.54 -33.90
CA LEU A 41 22.64 20.73 -33.76
C LEU A 41 23.43 19.68 -34.56
N LEU A 42 22.91 18.46 -34.67
CA LEU A 42 23.49 17.38 -35.48
C LEU A 42 23.49 17.71 -36.97
N GLU A 43 22.45 18.36 -37.48
CA GLU A 43 22.42 18.82 -38.87
C GLU A 43 23.38 19.99 -39.10
N ILE A 44 23.45 20.94 -38.16
CA ILE A 44 24.32 22.13 -38.27
C ILE A 44 25.81 21.75 -38.20
N THR A 45 26.15 20.71 -37.43
CA THR A 45 27.52 20.20 -37.27
C THR A 45 27.84 19.02 -38.18
N TRP A 46 26.90 18.57 -38.99
CA TRP A 46 27.01 17.38 -39.84
C TRP A 46 27.52 16.15 -39.08
N SER A 47 26.80 15.80 -38.01
CA SER A 47 27.15 14.74 -37.05
C SER A 47 28.55 14.94 -36.45
N GLY A 48 28.87 16.18 -36.07
CA GLY A 48 30.12 16.56 -35.40
C GLY A 48 31.36 16.69 -36.29
N ARG A 49 31.19 16.75 -37.62
CA ARG A 49 32.29 16.97 -38.58
C ARG A 49 32.63 18.44 -38.76
N ASP A 50 31.61 19.30 -38.71
CA ASP A 50 31.74 20.75 -38.89
C ASP A 50 31.54 21.46 -37.56
N LYS A 51 32.43 22.41 -37.26
CA LYS A 51 32.39 23.19 -36.03
C LYS A 51 31.44 24.38 -36.16
N ILE A 52 30.67 24.65 -35.11
CA ILE A 52 29.90 25.88 -34.95
C ILE A 52 30.75 26.87 -34.18
N GLN A 53 30.92 28.06 -34.76
CA GLN A 53 31.56 29.21 -34.15
C GLN A 53 30.50 30.07 -33.45
N PHE A 54 30.68 30.33 -32.15
CA PHE A 54 29.84 31.23 -31.36
C PHE A 54 30.43 32.64 -31.33
N GLU A 55 29.60 33.65 -31.06
CA GLU A 55 30.02 35.06 -31.05
C GLU A 55 31.10 35.39 -30.01
N ASN A 56 31.23 34.56 -28.96
CA ASN A 56 32.28 34.66 -27.95
C ASN A 56 33.60 33.97 -28.36
N GLY A 57 33.72 33.50 -29.61
CA GLY A 57 34.91 32.84 -30.16
C GLY A 57 35.06 31.37 -29.78
N ILE A 58 34.06 30.78 -29.11
CA ILE A 58 34.04 29.36 -28.76
C ILE A 58 33.62 28.53 -29.98
N GLU A 59 34.26 27.38 -30.18
CA GLU A 59 33.85 26.38 -31.17
C GLU A 59 33.21 25.15 -30.50
N ARG A 60 32.11 24.64 -31.06
CA ARG A 60 31.48 23.38 -30.62
C ARG A 60 31.08 22.47 -31.76
N VAL A 61 31.04 21.18 -31.46
CA VAL A 61 30.46 20.11 -32.29
C VAL A 61 29.33 19.37 -31.56
N PHE A 62 29.29 19.43 -30.22
CA PHE A 62 28.24 18.89 -29.35
C PHE A 62 28.02 19.84 -28.16
N LEU A 63 26.94 19.62 -27.40
CA LEU A 63 26.72 20.29 -26.10
C LEU A 63 27.51 19.55 -25.01
N GLU A 64 28.04 20.30 -24.04
CA GLU A 64 28.79 19.78 -22.89
C GLU A 64 27.99 19.97 -21.59
N ASP A 65 28.30 19.16 -20.57
CA ASP A 65 27.65 19.27 -19.25
C ASP A 65 27.90 20.66 -18.65
N GLY A 66 26.80 21.34 -18.29
CA GLY A 66 26.82 22.72 -17.78
C GLY A 66 26.53 23.80 -18.83
N ASP A 67 26.36 23.45 -20.10
CA ASP A 67 25.92 24.39 -21.14
C ASP A 67 24.44 24.81 -20.94
N GLU A 68 24.17 26.11 -21.05
CA GLU A 68 22.80 26.66 -21.01
C GLU A 68 22.28 26.90 -22.45
N VAL A 69 21.23 26.19 -22.85
CA VAL A 69 20.61 26.34 -24.17
C VAL A 69 19.39 27.27 -24.08
N LYS A 70 19.45 28.41 -24.76
CA LYS A 70 18.37 29.39 -24.80
C LYS A 70 17.71 29.43 -26.18
N ILE A 71 16.43 29.06 -26.23
CA ILE A 71 15.64 29.05 -27.47
C ILE A 71 14.73 30.28 -27.50
N THR A 72 14.86 31.11 -28.52
CA THR A 72 14.05 32.31 -28.75
C THR A 72 13.29 32.21 -30.07
N GLY A 73 12.00 32.56 -30.06
CA GLY A 73 11.17 32.65 -31.26
C GLY A 73 10.61 34.06 -31.44
N GLN A 74 10.49 34.53 -32.68
CA GLN A 74 9.79 35.77 -33.06
C GLN A 74 8.67 35.46 -34.07
N CYS A 75 7.53 36.15 -33.93
CA CYS A 75 6.42 36.08 -34.88
C CYS A 75 6.27 37.44 -35.56
N GLU A 76 6.33 37.48 -36.88
CA GLU A 76 6.24 38.71 -37.68
C GLU A 76 4.82 39.30 -37.75
N ASN A 77 3.82 38.70 -37.11
CA ASN A 77 2.43 39.16 -37.23
C ASN A 77 1.69 39.15 -35.88
N SER A 78 1.05 40.29 -35.54
CA SER A 78 0.39 40.54 -34.24
C SER A 78 -0.84 39.66 -33.95
N GLN A 79 -1.22 38.80 -34.90
CA GLN A 79 -2.32 37.85 -34.76
C GLN A 79 -1.92 36.51 -34.11
N TYR A 80 -0.63 36.25 -33.87
CA TYR A 80 -0.15 35.02 -33.22
C TYR A 80 0.87 35.35 -32.12
N HIS A 81 0.68 34.78 -30.93
CA HIS A 81 1.68 34.83 -29.86
C HIS A 81 2.58 33.61 -29.94
N ILE A 82 3.89 33.81 -29.79
CA ILE A 82 4.80 32.72 -29.42
C ILE A 82 4.74 32.60 -27.91
N GLY A 83 3.97 31.62 -27.46
CA GLY A 83 4.02 31.11 -26.10
C GLY A 83 4.13 29.59 -26.17
N PHE A 84 4.87 29.00 -25.23
CA PHE A 84 4.86 27.55 -24.99
C PHE A 84 3.52 27.06 -24.39
N ALA A 85 2.44 27.84 -24.54
CA ALA A 85 1.08 27.52 -24.16
C ALA A 85 0.17 27.94 -25.32
N VAL A 86 -0.58 26.97 -25.85
CA VAL A 86 -1.55 27.19 -26.92
C VAL A 86 -2.72 28.02 -26.40
N ARG A 87 -3.33 28.78 -27.32
CA ARG A 87 -4.37 29.81 -27.17
C ARG A 87 -5.64 29.46 -26.39
N ASP A 88 -5.75 28.24 -25.87
CA ASP A 88 -6.85 27.84 -25.03
C ASP A 88 -6.28 27.48 -23.65
N ARG A 89 -6.73 28.17 -22.61
CA ARG A 89 -6.28 28.03 -21.21
C ARG A 89 -6.70 26.66 -20.60
N SER A 90 -6.75 25.63 -21.43
CA SER A 90 -7.30 24.31 -21.12
C SER A 90 -6.23 23.24 -20.86
N TYR A 91 -4.96 23.51 -21.18
CA TYR A 91 -3.88 22.53 -20.98
C TYR A 91 -2.65 23.05 -20.20
N GLY A 92 -2.65 24.32 -19.79
CA GLY A 92 -1.74 24.83 -18.75
C GLY A 92 -2.39 24.65 -17.39
N LEU A 93 -1.98 23.62 -16.65
CA LEU A 93 -2.62 23.09 -15.44
C LEU A 93 -2.31 23.91 -14.17
N GLU A 94 -1.97 25.19 -14.31
CA GLU A 94 -1.72 26.06 -13.16
C GLU A 94 -2.99 26.85 -12.83
N LEU A 95 -3.45 26.75 -11.57
CA LEU A 95 -4.48 27.65 -11.08
C LEU A 95 -3.92 29.07 -11.02
N GLU A 96 -4.75 30.10 -11.22
CA GLU A 96 -4.35 31.50 -11.01
C GLU A 96 -3.71 31.69 -9.62
N SER A 97 -4.12 30.90 -8.62
CA SER A 97 -3.51 30.86 -7.29
C SER A 97 -2.07 30.33 -7.24
N GLU A 98 -1.64 29.43 -8.13
CA GLU A 98 -0.24 28.97 -8.19
C GLU A 98 0.67 30.01 -8.84
N ILE A 99 0.12 30.74 -9.82
CA ILE A 99 0.78 31.87 -10.47
C ILE A 99 0.91 33.04 -9.48
N GLU A 100 -0.16 33.34 -8.73
CA GLU A 100 -0.17 34.34 -7.66
C GLU A 100 0.79 33.94 -6.53
N ALA A 101 0.75 32.68 -6.09
CA ALA A 101 1.66 32.17 -5.07
C ALA A 101 3.12 32.39 -5.49
N ARG A 102 3.51 32.14 -6.75
CA ARG A 102 4.88 32.39 -7.23
C ARG A 102 5.33 33.86 -7.08
N GLY A 103 4.40 34.81 -7.04
CA GLY A 103 4.67 36.22 -6.79
C GLY A 103 4.77 36.63 -5.31
N GLU A 104 4.34 35.77 -4.38
CA GLU A 104 4.34 36.03 -2.94
C GLU A 104 5.63 35.54 -2.26
N SER A 105 6.19 36.35 -1.37
CA SER A 105 7.31 35.97 -0.51
C SER A 105 6.88 34.91 0.50
N GLY A 106 7.68 33.85 0.69
CA GLY A 106 7.40 32.82 1.69
C GLY A 106 7.29 33.38 3.11
N GLU A 107 6.55 32.69 3.98
CA GLU A 107 6.37 33.10 5.37
C GLU A 107 7.71 33.09 6.13
N GLN A 108 7.88 34.04 7.08
CA GLN A 108 9.05 34.04 7.95
C GLN A 108 9.00 32.83 8.88
N LEU A 109 9.91 31.88 8.65
CA LEU A 109 10.06 30.70 9.50
C LEU A 109 10.49 31.09 10.93
N PRO A 110 10.11 30.33 11.96
CA PRO A 110 10.58 30.51 13.32
C PRO A 110 12.12 30.51 13.43
N GLN A 111 12.66 31.25 14.40
CA GLN A 111 14.10 31.38 14.61
C GLN A 111 14.77 30.01 14.83
N GLY A 112 15.70 29.62 13.94
CA GLY A 112 16.39 28.32 13.98
C GLY A 112 15.95 27.33 12.91
N VAL A 113 14.82 27.57 12.24
CA VAL A 113 14.38 26.78 11.08
C VAL A 113 15.01 27.37 9.82
N ARG A 114 16.09 26.76 9.34
CA ARG A 114 16.65 27.08 8.01
C ARG A 114 15.94 26.24 6.97
N TYR A 115 15.63 26.84 5.81
CA TYR A 115 15.30 26.09 4.60
C TYR A 115 16.41 25.06 4.33
N VAL A 116 16.13 23.79 4.63
CA VAL A 116 16.90 22.69 4.05
C VAL A 116 16.26 22.43 2.69
N ALA A 117 16.48 23.34 1.75
CA ALA A 117 16.28 23.10 0.32
C ALA A 117 17.39 22.17 -0.21
N ASP A 118 17.75 21.18 0.60
CA ASP A 118 18.68 20.16 0.17
C ASP A 118 17.87 19.05 -0.47
N THR A 119 17.71 19.16 -1.79
CA THR A 119 17.18 18.12 -2.67
C THR A 119 18.12 16.93 -2.78
N ARG A 120 19.29 16.95 -2.11
CA ARG A 120 20.05 15.72 -1.88
C ARG A 120 19.16 14.83 -1.01
N ARG A 121 18.98 13.58 -1.45
CA ARG A 121 18.47 12.44 -0.64
C ARG A 121 18.73 12.71 0.84
N GLN A 122 17.81 12.35 1.74
CA GLN A 122 18.11 12.15 3.16
C GLN A 122 19.36 11.25 3.28
N SER A 123 20.55 11.85 3.20
CA SER A 123 21.82 11.19 2.93
C SER A 123 22.72 11.48 4.10
N ILE A 124 22.78 10.47 4.95
CA ILE A 124 24.03 9.82 5.37
C ILE A 124 25.28 10.49 4.77
N ASN A 125 26.14 10.93 5.69
CA ASN A 125 27.49 11.48 5.56
C ASN A 125 28.23 11.27 4.20
N PRO A 126 28.78 12.32 3.55
CA PRO A 126 29.27 12.26 2.15
C PRO A 126 30.64 11.60 1.91
N GLU A 127 31.38 11.14 2.92
CA GLU A 127 32.81 10.82 2.73
C GLU A 127 33.13 9.48 2.05
N HIS A 128 32.16 8.73 1.51
CA HIS A 128 32.39 7.37 0.96
C HIS A 128 31.77 7.05 -0.41
N PHE A 129 31.54 8.06 -1.27
CA PHE A 129 30.97 7.81 -2.60
C PHE A 129 31.97 8.13 -3.73
N SER A 130 32.64 7.10 -4.25
CA SER A 130 33.31 7.16 -5.55
C SER A 130 32.88 6.07 -6.54
N GLU A 131 31.83 5.27 -6.28
CA GLU A 131 31.41 4.19 -7.20
C GLU A 131 29.90 3.88 -7.17
N LEU A 132 29.01 4.87 -7.40
CA LEU A 132 27.57 4.56 -7.55
C LEU A 132 27.00 5.17 -8.84
N ASN A 133 26.83 4.30 -9.83
CA ASN A 133 25.99 4.51 -11.00
C ASN A 133 24.55 4.79 -10.54
N LEU A 134 24.03 5.97 -10.92
CA LEU A 134 22.63 6.33 -10.76
C LEU A 134 21.77 5.60 -11.81
N GLU A 135 20.55 5.28 -11.40
CA GLU A 135 19.42 4.75 -12.18
C GLU A 135 19.48 3.28 -12.61
N ASN A 136 18.80 2.43 -11.84
CA ASN A 136 17.70 1.58 -12.29
C ASN A 136 17.15 0.79 -11.08
N THR A 137 15.99 0.17 -11.24
CA THR A 137 15.49 -0.94 -10.40
C THR A 137 16.48 -2.11 -10.46
N THR A 138 17.64 -1.97 -9.83
CA THR A 138 18.67 -2.99 -9.75
C THR A 138 18.17 -4.07 -8.80
N PHE A 139 18.05 -5.28 -9.33
CA PHE A 139 17.79 -6.51 -8.57
C PHE A 139 18.53 -6.51 -7.23
N GLY A 140 17.80 -6.70 -6.13
CA GLY A 140 18.36 -7.03 -4.82
C GLY A 140 19.33 -6.02 -4.23
N HIS A 141 19.33 -4.75 -4.68
CA HIS A 141 20.18 -3.74 -4.07
C HIS A 141 19.66 -3.36 -2.68
N ARG A 142 20.13 -4.08 -1.67
CA ARG A 142 19.88 -3.77 -0.26
C ARG A 142 20.85 -2.70 0.21
N LYS A 143 20.33 -1.53 0.58
CA LYS A 143 21.15 -0.45 1.17
C LYS A 143 21.29 -0.73 2.66
N ARG A 144 22.52 -1.02 3.12
CA ARG A 144 22.79 -1.41 4.52
C ARG A 144 22.00 -2.63 4.99
N GLY A 145 21.74 -3.59 4.09
CA GLY A 145 20.94 -4.80 4.38
C GLY A 145 19.43 -4.64 4.20
N TYR A 146 18.92 -3.41 4.07
CA TYR A 146 17.50 -3.12 3.90
C TYR A 146 17.12 -2.97 2.43
N LEU A 147 16.02 -3.60 2.03
CA LEU A 147 15.39 -3.38 0.74
C LEU A 147 14.40 -2.20 0.87
N PRO A 148 14.33 -1.27 -0.10
CA PRO A 148 13.31 -0.22 -0.11
C PRO A 148 11.88 -0.77 0.02
N ILE A 149 11.00 -0.05 0.74
CA ILE A 149 9.61 -0.50 1.02
C ILE A 149 8.85 -0.77 -0.29
N GLU A 150 9.05 0.07 -1.32
CA GLU A 150 8.46 -0.08 -2.64
C GLU A 150 8.82 -1.40 -3.34
N ASN A 151 9.93 -2.04 -2.96
CA ASN A 151 10.38 -3.28 -3.59
C ASN A 151 9.77 -4.53 -2.96
N TYR A 152 8.75 -4.41 -2.12
CA TYR A 152 8.01 -5.54 -1.56
C TYR A 152 6.65 -5.75 -2.23
N GLY A 153 6.32 -7.01 -2.48
CA GLY A 153 4.94 -7.49 -2.64
C GLY A 153 4.44 -8.18 -1.38
N ILE A 154 3.13 -8.46 -1.32
CA ILE A 154 2.53 -9.24 -0.22
C ILE A 154 1.87 -10.52 -0.72
N ILE A 155 1.98 -11.58 0.08
CA ILE A 155 1.20 -12.82 -0.05
C ILE A 155 0.49 -13.10 1.27
N GLY A 156 -0.64 -13.79 1.25
CA GLY A 156 -1.42 -14.02 2.47
C GLY A 156 -2.59 -14.97 2.26
N ASN A 157 -3.20 -15.36 3.37
CA ASN A 157 -4.37 -16.25 3.39
C ASN A 157 -5.55 -15.65 4.16
N MET A 158 -5.59 -14.32 4.30
CA MET A 158 -6.57 -13.58 5.10
C MET A 158 -6.54 -13.88 6.60
N ARG A 159 -5.53 -14.64 7.09
CA ARG A 159 -5.24 -14.77 8.52
C ARG A 159 -3.94 -14.09 8.89
N THR A 160 -2.98 -14.16 7.98
CA THR A 160 -1.71 -13.44 8.06
C THR A 160 -1.21 -13.09 6.65
N VAL A 161 -0.15 -12.28 6.61
CA VAL A 161 0.54 -11.79 5.42
C VAL A 161 2.05 -11.90 5.60
N ALA A 162 2.75 -12.15 4.50
CA ALA A 162 4.20 -12.05 4.40
C ALA A 162 4.62 -11.04 3.33
N LEU A 163 5.70 -10.29 3.57
CA LEU A 163 6.31 -9.39 2.58
C LEU A 163 7.42 -10.12 1.82
N VAL A 164 7.36 -10.06 0.49
CA VAL A 164 8.28 -10.73 -0.43
C VAL A 164 9.00 -9.69 -1.29
N GLY A 165 10.32 -9.59 -1.14
CA GLY A 165 11.16 -8.65 -1.89
C GLY A 165 11.31 -9.01 -3.36
N THR A 166 11.72 -8.04 -4.19
CA THR A 166 12.12 -8.25 -5.60
C THR A 166 13.36 -9.13 -5.77
N ASP A 167 14.04 -9.44 -4.67
CA ASP A 167 15.10 -10.45 -4.53
C ASP A 167 14.57 -11.78 -3.98
N SER A 168 13.26 -12.03 -4.01
CA SER A 168 12.65 -13.25 -3.50
C SER A 168 13.04 -13.60 -2.06
N SER A 169 13.35 -12.63 -1.22
CA SER A 169 13.43 -12.82 0.23
C SER A 169 12.08 -12.53 0.88
N ILE A 170 11.63 -13.43 1.75
CA ILE A 170 10.53 -13.16 2.68
C ILE A 170 11.16 -12.56 3.94
N ASP A 171 10.95 -11.26 4.13
CA ASP A 171 11.61 -10.47 5.18
C ASP A 171 10.68 -10.10 6.33
N PHE A 172 9.38 -10.31 6.18
CA PHE A 172 8.40 -10.04 7.22
C PHE A 172 7.31 -11.10 7.19
N PHE A 173 6.99 -11.66 8.36
CA PHE A 173 5.91 -12.64 8.53
C PHE A 173 5.55 -12.79 10.01
N CYS A 174 4.31 -12.41 10.36
CA CYS A 174 3.71 -12.68 11.67
C CYS A 174 2.92 -13.98 11.62
N TYR A 175 2.93 -14.77 12.70
CA TYR A 175 2.27 -16.07 12.71
C TYR A 175 1.69 -16.40 14.09
N PRO A 176 0.46 -16.96 14.18
CA PRO A 176 -0.41 -17.39 13.08
C PRO A 176 -1.33 -16.31 12.51
N LYS A 177 -1.41 -15.14 13.14
CA LYS A 177 -2.30 -14.04 12.73
C LYS A 177 -1.53 -12.72 12.53
N PHE A 178 -2.21 -11.69 12.02
CA PHE A 178 -1.62 -10.36 11.80
C PHE A 178 -0.91 -9.78 13.02
N ASP A 179 -1.59 -9.70 14.16
CA ASP A 179 -1.07 -9.10 15.40
C ASP A 179 -0.24 -10.07 16.26
N SER A 180 0.04 -11.28 15.78
CA SER A 180 0.88 -12.26 16.46
C SER A 180 2.38 -11.90 16.39
N PRO A 181 3.24 -12.52 17.21
CA PRO A 181 4.68 -12.33 17.09
C PRO A 181 5.24 -12.70 15.72
N SER A 182 6.30 -11.99 15.31
CA SER A 182 6.96 -12.25 14.03
C SER A 182 7.84 -13.51 14.10
N ILE A 183 7.86 -14.26 13.01
CA ILE A 183 8.88 -15.30 12.70
C ILE A 183 9.96 -14.71 11.79
N PHE A 184 9.59 -13.78 10.91
CA PHE A 184 10.52 -13.00 10.11
C PHE A 184 10.21 -11.51 10.31
N CYS A 185 11.25 -10.72 10.53
CA CYS A 185 11.24 -9.26 10.63
C CYS A 185 12.58 -8.66 10.15
N ARG A 186 13.24 -9.29 9.17
CA ARG A 186 14.44 -8.77 8.49
C ARG A 186 14.28 -7.35 7.96
N VAL A 187 13.05 -6.94 7.61
CA VAL A 187 12.76 -5.55 7.24
C VAL A 187 13.06 -4.56 8.38
N LEU A 188 12.93 -4.96 9.65
CA LEU A 188 13.25 -4.13 10.81
C LEU A 188 14.66 -4.35 11.32
N ASP A 189 15.28 -5.48 11.01
CA ASP A 189 16.65 -5.76 11.42
C ASP A 189 17.31 -6.81 10.52
N ASN A 190 18.32 -6.42 9.74
CA ASN A 190 18.93 -7.31 8.75
C ASN A 190 19.55 -8.59 9.35
N ASP A 191 20.01 -8.53 10.60
CA ASP A 191 20.82 -9.59 11.20
C ASP A 191 19.98 -10.43 12.17
N LYS A 192 19.18 -9.78 13.01
CA LYS A 192 18.38 -10.44 14.07
C LYS A 192 16.96 -10.77 13.63
N GLY A 193 16.47 -10.17 12.54
CA GLY A 193 15.07 -10.27 12.15
C GLY A 193 14.67 -11.58 11.47
N GLY A 194 15.63 -12.34 10.93
CA GLY A 194 15.37 -13.61 10.25
C GLY A 194 14.61 -13.47 8.93
N HIS A 195 14.82 -14.44 8.02
CA HIS A 195 14.26 -14.43 6.66
C HIS A 195 14.11 -15.83 6.08
N PHE A 196 13.36 -15.90 4.97
CA PHE A 196 13.36 -17.04 4.07
C PHE A 196 13.62 -16.56 2.64
N SER A 197 14.80 -16.83 2.08
CA SER A 197 15.16 -16.42 0.72
C SER A 197 15.42 -17.59 -0.22
N VAL A 198 15.11 -17.38 -1.49
CA VAL A 198 15.54 -18.25 -2.60
C VAL A 198 16.04 -17.36 -3.71
N ASN A 199 17.35 -17.36 -3.93
CA ASN A 199 18.02 -16.40 -4.80
C ASN A 199 18.84 -17.10 -5.89
N PRO A 200 18.76 -16.65 -7.15
CA PRO A 200 19.74 -17.07 -8.15
C PRO A 200 21.14 -16.54 -7.78
N ARG A 201 22.17 -17.34 -8.03
CA ARG A 201 23.58 -16.96 -7.81
C ARG A 201 24.24 -16.36 -9.05
N THR A 202 23.52 -16.24 -10.16
CA THR A 202 24.07 -15.76 -11.42
C THR A 202 24.28 -14.24 -11.38
N THR A 203 25.45 -13.79 -11.80
CA THR A 203 25.99 -12.44 -11.53
C THR A 203 25.26 -11.29 -12.25
N TYR A 204 24.32 -11.59 -13.15
CA TYR A 204 23.66 -10.61 -14.03
C TYR A 204 22.16 -10.88 -14.22
N SER A 205 21.41 -11.06 -13.13
CA SER A 205 19.96 -11.21 -13.20
C SER A 205 19.24 -9.87 -13.01
N SER A 206 18.48 -9.42 -14.02
CA SER A 206 17.39 -8.47 -13.75
C SER A 206 16.21 -9.24 -13.14
N SER A 207 15.46 -8.61 -12.22
CA SER A 207 14.23 -9.21 -11.69
C SER A 207 12.97 -8.46 -12.13
N LYS A 208 11.90 -9.22 -12.37
CA LYS A 208 10.56 -8.71 -12.65
C LYS A 208 9.57 -9.42 -11.76
N GLN A 209 8.96 -8.67 -10.85
CA GLN A 209 7.96 -9.17 -9.93
C GLN A 209 6.57 -8.71 -10.36
N MET A 210 5.59 -9.61 -10.33
CA MET A 210 4.20 -9.33 -10.69
C MET A 210 3.26 -10.31 -9.99
N TYR A 211 2.02 -9.90 -9.75
CA TYR A 211 0.97 -10.84 -9.39
C TYR A 211 0.50 -11.62 -10.61
N LEU A 212 0.13 -12.88 -10.43
CA LEU A 212 -0.71 -13.55 -11.42
C LEU A 212 -2.03 -12.77 -11.55
N PRO A 213 -2.55 -12.59 -12.79
CA PRO A 213 -3.72 -11.75 -13.03
C PRO A 213 -4.88 -12.06 -12.10
N ASN A 214 -5.52 -11.01 -11.55
CA ASN A 214 -6.67 -11.11 -10.66
C ASN A 214 -6.44 -11.98 -9.40
N SER A 215 -5.23 -11.99 -8.83
CA SER A 215 -4.91 -12.80 -7.65
C SER A 215 -3.91 -12.14 -6.70
N ASN A 216 -3.77 -12.74 -5.51
CA ASN A 216 -2.66 -12.49 -4.58
C ASN A 216 -1.60 -13.61 -4.63
N ILE A 217 -1.37 -14.18 -5.82
CA ILE A 217 -0.28 -15.12 -6.07
C ILE A 217 0.85 -14.35 -6.73
N LEU A 218 1.99 -14.26 -6.07
CA LEU A 218 3.11 -13.45 -6.51
C LEU A 218 4.07 -14.27 -7.36
N THR A 219 4.64 -13.66 -8.40
CA THR A 219 5.65 -14.28 -9.25
C THR A 219 6.82 -13.34 -9.42
N THR A 220 8.03 -13.81 -9.10
CA THR A 220 9.30 -13.12 -9.35
C THR A 220 10.08 -13.87 -10.40
N ARG A 221 10.41 -13.20 -11.52
CA ARG A 221 11.25 -13.76 -12.59
C ARG A 221 12.65 -13.18 -12.50
N PHE A 222 13.65 -14.03 -12.67
CA PHE A 222 15.05 -13.65 -12.79
C PHE A 222 15.52 -13.94 -14.21
N LEU A 223 16.08 -12.93 -14.85
CA LEU A 223 16.46 -12.95 -16.27
C LEU A 223 17.95 -12.68 -16.39
N SER A 224 18.71 -13.68 -16.83
CA SER A 224 20.11 -13.55 -17.22
C SER A 224 20.35 -14.20 -18.59
N ASP A 225 21.51 -13.97 -19.19
CA ASP A 225 21.90 -14.64 -20.44
C ASP A 225 22.04 -16.16 -20.27
N GLU A 226 22.45 -16.60 -19.08
CA GLU A 226 22.64 -18.02 -18.71
C GLU A 226 21.32 -18.75 -18.51
N GLY A 227 20.27 -18.06 -18.06
CA GLY A 227 18.99 -18.70 -17.81
C GLY A 227 17.88 -17.76 -17.36
N VAL A 228 16.65 -18.28 -17.39
CA VAL A 228 15.47 -17.60 -16.88
C VAL A 228 14.84 -18.46 -15.79
N ALA A 229 14.78 -17.91 -14.58
CA ALA A 229 14.16 -18.53 -13.43
C ALA A 229 12.86 -17.82 -13.06
N LYS A 230 11.94 -18.55 -12.42
CA LYS A 230 10.67 -18.03 -11.92
C LYS A 230 10.39 -18.64 -10.57
N ILE A 231 10.09 -17.78 -9.60
CA ILE A 231 9.60 -18.15 -8.27
C ILE A 231 8.16 -17.68 -8.14
N THR A 232 7.26 -18.59 -7.80
CA THR A 232 5.86 -18.29 -7.52
C THR A 232 5.58 -18.51 -6.03
N ASP A 233 5.19 -17.44 -5.34
CA ASP A 233 4.93 -17.43 -3.90
C ASP A 233 3.44 -17.23 -3.62
N TYR A 234 2.87 -18.04 -2.73
CA TYR A 234 1.49 -17.86 -2.24
C TYR A 234 1.28 -18.52 -0.89
N MET A 235 0.20 -18.13 -0.21
CA MET A 235 -0.36 -18.91 0.88
C MET A 235 -1.69 -19.53 0.43
N HIS A 236 -1.95 -20.75 0.85
CA HIS A 236 -3.14 -21.47 0.40
C HIS A 236 -4.44 -20.80 0.90
N VAL A 237 -5.39 -20.63 -0.01
CA VAL A 237 -6.77 -20.23 0.28
C VAL A 237 -7.74 -21.23 -0.34
N PRO A 238 -8.71 -21.78 0.41
CA PRO A 238 -9.65 -22.77 -0.10
C PRO A 238 -10.68 -22.13 -1.05
N LEU A 239 -11.16 -22.90 -2.01
CA LEU A 239 -12.21 -22.47 -2.95
C LEU A 239 -13.53 -22.14 -2.20
N GLN A 240 -14.20 -21.05 -2.60
CA GLN A 240 -15.51 -20.67 -2.06
C GLN A 240 -16.51 -21.85 -2.16
N GLY A 241 -17.23 -22.13 -1.08
CA GLY A 241 -18.15 -23.28 -0.97
C GLY A 241 -17.54 -24.53 -0.30
N GLN A 242 -16.21 -24.65 -0.26
CA GLN A 242 -15.53 -25.56 0.67
C GLN A 242 -15.42 -24.99 2.09
N ASN A 243 -15.88 -23.76 2.37
CA ASN A 243 -16.02 -23.25 3.74
C ASN A 243 -17.06 -24.05 4.58
N LYS A 244 -17.87 -24.92 3.95
CA LYS A 244 -18.69 -25.94 4.62
C LYS A 244 -17.95 -27.27 4.86
N SER A 245 -16.73 -27.40 4.35
CA SER A 245 -15.84 -28.54 4.60
C SER A 245 -15.31 -28.44 6.02
N THR A 246 -15.36 -29.55 6.76
CA THR A 246 -14.72 -29.68 8.07
C THR A 246 -13.19 -29.77 7.98
N LYS A 247 -12.61 -29.64 6.79
CA LYS A 247 -11.15 -29.68 6.59
C LYS A 247 -10.52 -28.33 7.01
N PRO A 248 -9.44 -28.36 7.80
CA PRO A 248 -8.78 -27.16 8.27
C PRO A 248 -8.06 -26.43 7.13
N LEU A 249 -7.92 -25.11 7.27
CA LEU A 249 -7.01 -24.32 6.43
C LEU A 249 -5.60 -24.88 6.61
N LEU A 250 -4.84 -24.95 5.52
CA LEU A 250 -3.41 -25.26 5.54
C LEU A 250 -2.65 -23.92 5.43
N PRO A 251 -2.25 -23.28 6.55
CA PRO A 251 -1.63 -21.95 6.55
C PRO A 251 -0.15 -22.02 6.15
N TRP A 252 0.11 -22.54 4.96
CA TRP A 252 1.44 -22.83 4.46
C TRP A 252 1.93 -21.69 3.58
N ILE A 253 3.20 -21.31 3.75
CA ILE A 253 3.92 -20.56 2.72
C ILE A 253 4.42 -21.58 1.70
N ILE A 254 3.98 -21.44 0.46
CA ILE A 254 4.36 -22.32 -0.65
C ILE A 254 5.15 -21.48 -1.67
N ARG A 255 6.36 -21.96 -1.97
CA ARG A 255 7.30 -21.28 -2.87
C ARG A 255 7.74 -22.23 -3.97
N LYS A 256 7.27 -21.98 -5.18
CA LYS A 256 7.56 -22.81 -6.35
C LYS A 256 8.66 -22.18 -7.18
N VAL A 257 9.82 -22.83 -7.23
CA VAL A 257 11.00 -22.45 -8.00
C VAL A 257 11.02 -23.26 -9.29
N SER A 258 11.19 -22.60 -10.43
CA SER A 258 11.21 -23.25 -11.74
C SER A 258 12.22 -22.56 -12.67
N VAL A 259 12.83 -23.32 -13.57
CA VAL A 259 13.68 -22.78 -14.64
C VAL A 259 12.93 -22.90 -15.96
N ILE A 260 12.76 -21.75 -16.62
CA ILE A 260 12.04 -21.61 -17.89
C ILE A 260 13.00 -21.78 -19.07
N ARG A 261 14.25 -21.36 -18.90
CA ARG A 261 15.30 -21.43 -19.93
C ARG A 261 16.66 -21.63 -19.27
N GLY A 262 17.51 -22.46 -19.86
CA GLY A 262 18.90 -22.66 -19.48
C GLY A 262 19.04 -23.42 -18.16
N SER A 263 20.14 -23.16 -17.46
CA SER A 263 20.40 -23.70 -16.13
C SER A 263 20.72 -22.58 -15.17
N VAL A 264 20.10 -22.60 -13.99
CA VAL A 264 20.25 -21.55 -12.99
C VAL A 264 20.65 -22.18 -11.67
N LYS A 265 21.76 -21.68 -11.11
CA LYS A 265 22.21 -22.00 -9.77
C LYS A 265 21.47 -21.13 -8.76
N PHE A 266 20.91 -21.75 -7.73
CA PHE A 266 20.21 -21.08 -6.63
C PHE A 266 20.91 -21.29 -5.30
N ARG A 267 20.64 -20.36 -4.38
CA ARG A 267 20.84 -20.53 -2.95
C ARG A 267 19.51 -20.29 -2.23
N MET A 268 19.10 -21.26 -1.44
CA MET A 268 17.98 -21.13 -0.50
C MET A 268 18.52 -21.01 0.91
N GLU A 269 17.96 -20.08 1.68
CA GLU A 269 18.29 -19.84 3.08
C GLU A 269 17.00 -19.66 3.88
N CYS A 270 16.91 -20.29 5.05
CA CYS A 270 15.82 -20.08 5.99
C CYS A 270 16.38 -19.95 7.41
N TYR A 271 16.25 -18.74 7.96
CA TYR A 271 16.70 -18.34 9.29
C TYR A 271 15.50 -17.73 10.03
N PRO A 272 14.64 -18.52 10.69
CA PRO A 272 13.55 -17.97 11.49
C PRO A 272 14.08 -17.29 12.75
N ALA A 273 13.44 -16.19 13.14
CA ALA A 273 13.70 -15.46 14.37
C ALA A 273 12.38 -15.31 15.15
N PHE A 274 12.10 -16.29 16.01
CA PHE A 274 10.83 -16.39 16.70
C PHE A 274 10.60 -15.26 17.72
N ASN A 275 9.33 -14.89 17.87
CA ASN A 275 8.89 -13.92 18.87
C ASN A 275 9.63 -12.57 18.75
N TYR A 276 9.62 -11.96 17.56
CA TYR A 276 10.36 -10.73 17.28
C TYR A 276 11.89 -10.89 17.42
N GLY A 277 12.36 -12.10 17.16
CA GLY A 277 13.73 -12.51 17.46
C GLY A 277 14.05 -12.36 18.94
N LEU A 278 13.16 -12.70 19.87
CA LEU A 278 13.45 -12.77 21.31
C LEU A 278 13.73 -14.20 21.77
N ASP A 279 13.05 -15.17 21.18
CA ASP A 279 13.16 -16.57 21.58
C ASP A 279 14.40 -17.22 20.95
N GLU A 280 15.04 -18.10 21.72
CA GLU A 280 15.98 -19.08 21.16
C GLU A 280 15.22 -20.25 20.52
N HIS A 281 15.85 -20.91 19.55
CA HIS A 281 15.32 -22.11 18.92
C HIS A 281 16.44 -23.06 18.51
N THR A 282 16.07 -24.32 18.25
CA THR A 282 16.97 -25.34 17.68
C THR A 282 16.56 -25.68 16.26
N THR A 283 17.51 -26.08 15.43
CA THR A 283 17.27 -26.49 14.03
C THR A 283 17.80 -27.90 13.80
N GLN A 284 16.97 -28.79 13.26
CA GLN A 284 17.35 -30.19 13.04
C GLN A 284 16.85 -30.69 11.68
N VAL A 285 17.70 -31.45 10.97
CA VAL A 285 17.27 -32.21 9.80
C VAL A 285 16.76 -33.57 10.25
N ILE A 286 15.46 -33.80 10.13
CA ILE A 286 14.80 -35.05 10.50
C ILE A 286 14.53 -35.85 9.23
N LYS A 287 14.98 -37.12 9.22
CA LYS A 287 14.62 -38.09 8.18
C LYS A 287 13.30 -38.75 8.57
N GLU A 288 12.25 -38.42 7.84
CA GLU A 288 10.92 -39.02 7.98
C GLU A 288 10.94 -40.41 7.34
N SER A 289 10.56 -41.43 8.11
CA SER A 289 10.24 -42.74 7.54
C SER A 289 9.01 -42.57 6.65
N VAL A 290 9.12 -42.93 5.37
CA VAL A 290 7.99 -42.87 4.43
C VAL A 290 6.80 -43.61 5.04
N SER A 291 5.69 -42.91 5.28
CA SER A 291 4.51 -43.55 5.85
C SER A 291 3.92 -44.50 4.81
N LYS A 292 3.34 -45.63 5.26
CA LYS A 292 2.61 -46.56 4.36
C LYS A 292 1.52 -45.84 3.56
N GLU A 293 0.91 -44.82 4.15
CA GLU A 293 -0.08 -43.96 3.49
C GLU A 293 0.53 -43.15 2.34
N HIS A 294 1.76 -42.62 2.50
CA HIS A 294 2.46 -41.94 1.42
C HIS A 294 2.78 -42.92 0.27
N GLU A 295 3.28 -44.13 0.58
CA GLU A 295 3.53 -45.15 -0.45
C GLU A 295 2.26 -45.57 -1.20
N GLU A 296 1.13 -45.72 -0.49
CA GLU A 296 -0.17 -46.03 -1.09
C GLU A 296 -0.68 -44.91 -2.00
N VAL A 297 -0.56 -43.64 -1.57
CA VAL A 297 -1.01 -42.47 -2.36
C VAL A 297 -0.12 -42.30 -3.59
N VAL A 298 1.20 -42.36 -3.44
CA VAL A 298 2.15 -42.27 -4.57
C VAL A 298 1.92 -43.42 -5.55
N GLY A 299 1.73 -44.65 -5.04
CA GLY A 299 1.43 -45.83 -5.86
C GLY A 299 0.07 -45.74 -6.56
N TYR A 300 -0.92 -45.06 -5.99
CA TYR A 300 -2.19 -44.77 -6.65
C TYR A 300 -2.04 -43.70 -7.74
N GLU A 301 -1.35 -42.60 -7.46
CA GLU A 301 -1.10 -41.52 -8.43
C GLU A 301 -0.34 -42.05 -9.66
N ALA A 302 0.70 -42.87 -9.47
CA ALA A 302 1.44 -43.50 -10.56
C ALA A 302 0.56 -44.37 -11.47
N LYS A 303 -0.48 -45.03 -10.90
CA LYS A 303 -1.46 -45.82 -11.67
C LYS A 303 -2.46 -44.95 -12.44
N VAL A 304 -2.81 -43.78 -11.91
CA VAL A 304 -3.82 -42.88 -12.50
C VAL A 304 -3.26 -42.03 -13.63
N TYR A 305 -2.04 -41.51 -13.47
CA TYR A 305 -1.42 -40.59 -14.43
C TYR A 305 -0.42 -41.27 -15.39
N GLY A 306 -0.08 -42.54 -15.15
CA GLY A 306 0.86 -43.30 -15.98
C GLY A 306 2.32 -42.97 -15.68
N ASP A 307 3.20 -43.97 -15.87
CA ASP A 307 4.62 -43.96 -15.49
C ASP A 307 5.47 -42.90 -16.23
N ARG A 308 4.94 -42.26 -17.27
CA ARG A 308 5.67 -41.30 -18.13
C ARG A 308 5.50 -39.83 -17.72
N ASP A 309 4.49 -39.48 -16.92
CA ASP A 309 4.12 -38.08 -16.64
C ASP A 309 4.48 -37.61 -15.20
N LEU A 310 5.04 -38.49 -14.36
CA LEU A 310 5.30 -38.23 -12.93
C LEU A 310 6.70 -38.68 -12.47
N HIS A 311 7.77 -38.14 -13.06
CA HIS A 311 9.06 -38.16 -12.38
C HIS A 311 9.11 -37.02 -11.36
N TYR A 312 8.66 -37.28 -10.13
CA TYR A 312 8.83 -36.38 -8.99
C TYR A 312 9.47 -37.09 -7.81
N TYR A 313 10.10 -36.32 -6.93
CA TYR A 313 10.77 -36.78 -5.73
C TYR A 313 10.30 -35.96 -4.54
N THR A 314 9.65 -36.61 -3.58
CA THR A 314 9.40 -36.04 -2.26
C THR A 314 10.59 -36.34 -1.36
N ALA A 315 11.20 -35.28 -0.80
CA ALA A 315 12.35 -35.49 0.07
C ALA A 315 11.94 -36.17 1.38
N PRO A 316 12.67 -37.23 1.81
CA PRO A 316 12.42 -37.87 3.09
C PRO A 316 12.90 -36.99 4.25
N ASN A 317 13.72 -35.98 3.97
CA ASN A 317 14.26 -35.10 5.00
C ASN A 317 13.41 -33.82 5.08
N ARG A 318 13.02 -33.44 6.29
CA ARG A 318 12.46 -32.12 6.61
C ARG A 318 13.35 -31.41 7.62
N VAL A 319 13.39 -30.09 7.58
CA VAL A 319 14.06 -29.29 8.61
C VAL A 319 13.01 -28.88 9.62
N VAL A 320 13.28 -29.08 10.90
CA VAL A 320 12.40 -28.68 12.00
C VAL A 320 13.08 -27.61 12.82
N PHE A 321 12.37 -26.51 13.04
CA PHE A 321 12.74 -25.39 13.89
C PHE A 321 11.85 -25.42 15.13
N THR A 322 12.43 -25.55 16.31
CA THR A 322 11.67 -25.66 17.57
C THR A 322 12.06 -24.52 18.50
N SER A 323 11.12 -23.62 18.76
CA SER A 323 11.19 -22.61 19.81
C SER A 323 10.29 -23.00 21.00
N ASN A 324 10.24 -22.15 22.03
CA ASN A 324 9.31 -22.32 23.14
C ASN A 324 7.83 -22.17 22.74
N THR A 325 7.58 -21.44 21.65
CA THR A 325 6.23 -21.04 21.22
C THR A 325 5.73 -21.86 20.05
N PHE A 326 6.59 -22.17 19.07
CA PHE A 326 6.20 -22.85 17.84
C PHE A 326 7.20 -23.94 17.45
N THR A 327 6.68 -24.96 16.77
CA THR A 327 7.52 -25.87 15.99
C THR A 327 7.14 -25.72 14.52
N MET A 328 8.07 -25.21 13.73
CA MET A 328 7.91 -25.01 12.28
C MET A 328 8.69 -26.08 11.53
N ASP A 329 8.22 -26.49 10.35
CA ASP A 329 9.01 -27.30 9.42
C ASP A 329 9.14 -26.68 8.04
N LEU A 330 10.28 -26.98 7.41
CA LEU A 330 10.56 -26.71 6.00
C LEU A 330 10.68 -28.03 5.26
N ARG A 331 9.78 -28.24 4.30
CA ARG A 331 9.75 -29.41 3.42
C ARG A 331 9.97 -28.99 1.97
N HIS A 332 10.35 -29.96 1.14
CA HIS A 332 10.43 -29.73 -0.30
C HIS A 332 10.00 -30.94 -1.13
N LEU A 333 9.43 -30.65 -2.29
CA LEU A 333 9.11 -31.61 -3.35
C LEU A 333 9.76 -31.16 -4.65
N VAL A 334 10.28 -32.11 -5.41
CA VAL A 334 11.01 -31.86 -6.65
C VAL A 334 10.25 -32.49 -7.81
N ARG A 335 9.90 -31.70 -8.84
CA ARG A 335 9.51 -32.22 -10.15
C ARG A 335 10.78 -32.37 -10.97
N CYS A 336 11.15 -33.61 -11.31
CA CYS A 336 12.45 -33.94 -11.89
C CYS A 336 12.57 -33.48 -13.35
N GLY A 337 11.45 -33.31 -14.06
CA GLY A 337 11.43 -32.93 -15.46
C GLY A 337 12.08 -33.98 -16.36
N GLU A 338 12.78 -33.52 -17.40
CA GLU A 338 13.48 -34.38 -18.37
C GLU A 338 14.91 -34.77 -17.93
N PHE A 339 15.41 -34.20 -16.83
CA PHE A 339 16.78 -34.36 -16.35
C PHE A 339 16.85 -35.19 -15.06
N GLU A 340 18.07 -35.48 -14.61
CA GLU A 340 18.27 -36.14 -13.32
C GLU A 340 17.67 -35.29 -12.18
N CYS A 341 16.93 -35.95 -11.29
CA CYS A 341 16.20 -35.26 -10.25
C CYS A 341 17.15 -34.61 -9.23
N PRO A 342 17.09 -33.28 -9.01
CA PRO A 342 17.99 -32.61 -8.09
C PRO A 342 17.74 -33.10 -6.66
N ARG A 343 18.84 -33.31 -5.94
CA ARG A 343 18.85 -33.75 -4.54
C ARG A 343 19.41 -32.63 -3.68
N LEU A 344 18.59 -32.15 -2.75
CA LEU A 344 18.96 -31.02 -1.90
C LEU A 344 19.55 -31.55 -0.60
N ASN A 345 20.82 -31.24 -0.37
CA ASN A 345 21.50 -31.51 0.88
C ASN A 345 21.41 -30.27 1.77
N LEU A 346 20.34 -30.20 2.57
CA LEU A 346 20.09 -29.11 3.51
C LEU A 346 21.16 -29.11 4.61
N VAL A 347 21.87 -27.99 4.75
CA VAL A 347 22.96 -27.81 5.71
C VAL A 347 22.47 -26.91 6.83
N VAL A 348 22.50 -27.41 8.08
CA VAL A 348 22.23 -26.60 9.27
C VAL A 348 23.43 -25.70 9.54
N ASP A 349 23.17 -24.41 9.70
CA ASP A 349 24.17 -23.43 10.11
C ASP A 349 23.98 -23.07 11.58
N GLU A 350 24.74 -23.75 12.44
CA GLU A 350 24.73 -23.57 13.90
C GLU A 350 25.51 -22.31 14.36
N LYS A 351 26.35 -21.74 13.50
CA LYS A 351 27.22 -20.59 13.82
C LYS A 351 26.95 -19.41 12.90
N SER A 352 25.67 -19.23 12.56
CA SER A 352 25.24 -18.16 11.70
C SER A 352 25.51 -16.79 12.34
N GLU A 353 25.75 -15.78 11.50
CA GLU A 353 25.73 -14.37 11.92
C GLU A 353 24.30 -13.90 12.24
N HIS A 354 23.29 -14.68 11.84
CA HIS A 354 21.88 -14.44 12.15
C HIS A 354 21.50 -14.91 13.56
N LYS A 355 20.39 -14.38 14.08
CA LYS A 355 19.86 -14.79 15.38
C LYS A 355 19.28 -16.21 15.34
N GLY A 356 20.06 -17.16 15.85
CA GLY A 356 19.69 -18.57 15.98
C GLY A 356 20.08 -19.42 14.77
N PRO A 357 20.07 -20.76 14.92
CA PRO A 357 20.53 -21.66 13.87
C PRO A 357 19.54 -21.70 12.70
N GLY A 358 20.02 -21.66 11.47
CA GLY A 358 19.19 -21.77 10.27
C GLY A 358 19.59 -22.91 9.37
N VAL A 359 19.07 -22.88 8.15
CA VAL A 359 19.41 -23.86 7.12
C VAL A 359 19.66 -23.18 5.79
N TRP A 360 20.60 -23.71 5.03
CA TRP A 360 20.83 -23.29 3.65
C TRP A 360 21.15 -24.47 2.74
N VAL A 361 21.00 -24.24 1.43
CA VAL A 361 21.39 -25.19 0.38
C VAL A 361 21.67 -24.43 -0.91
N GLU A 362 22.70 -24.86 -1.64
CA GLU A 362 22.90 -24.48 -3.04
C GLU A 362 22.51 -25.65 -3.94
N PHE A 363 21.80 -25.35 -5.03
CA PHE A 363 21.33 -26.35 -5.98
C PHE A 363 21.20 -25.73 -7.37
N ASP A 364 21.32 -26.57 -8.39
CA ASP A 364 21.12 -26.19 -9.78
C ASP A 364 19.77 -26.71 -10.25
N LEU A 365 19.08 -25.90 -11.05
CA LEU A 365 17.89 -26.33 -11.78
C LEU A 365 18.09 -26.14 -13.29
N GLN A 366 17.54 -27.07 -14.04
CA GLN A 366 17.48 -27.03 -15.51
C GLN A 366 16.04 -26.83 -15.98
N GLU A 367 15.87 -26.57 -17.27
CA GLU A 367 14.56 -26.47 -17.90
C GLU A 367 13.67 -27.66 -17.51
N THR A 368 12.36 -27.41 -17.36
CA THR A 368 11.33 -28.40 -16.93
C THR A 368 11.41 -28.86 -15.47
N GLN A 369 12.48 -28.56 -14.74
CA GLN A 369 12.61 -28.90 -13.32
C GLN A 369 11.95 -27.84 -12.44
N GLU A 370 11.33 -28.32 -11.36
CA GLU A 370 10.68 -27.47 -10.36
C GLU A 370 10.98 -27.97 -8.95
N ILE A 371 11.12 -27.04 -8.00
CA ILE A 371 11.19 -27.35 -6.57
C ILE A 371 10.14 -26.51 -5.86
N GLU A 372 9.30 -27.15 -5.08
CA GLU A 372 8.33 -26.49 -4.21
C GLU A 372 8.78 -26.61 -2.77
N PHE A 373 9.06 -25.47 -2.12
CA PHE A 373 9.35 -25.37 -0.70
C PHE A 373 8.07 -25.02 0.07
N ILE A 374 7.87 -25.68 1.21
CA ILE A 374 6.70 -25.52 2.07
C ILE A 374 7.20 -25.20 3.47
N PHE A 375 6.86 -24.01 3.97
CA PHE A 375 7.13 -23.58 5.33
C PHE A 375 5.82 -23.46 6.11
N ARG A 376 5.71 -24.14 7.26
CA ARG A 376 4.46 -24.27 8.01
C ARG A 376 4.71 -24.67 9.46
N GLU A 377 3.68 -24.52 10.29
CA GLU A 377 3.64 -25.12 11.63
C GLU A 377 3.49 -26.64 11.54
N VAL A 378 4.23 -27.36 12.38
CA VAL A 378 4.07 -28.80 12.57
C VAL A 378 2.78 -29.03 13.36
N PRO A 379 1.76 -29.66 12.79
CA PRO A 379 0.47 -29.81 13.45
C PRO A 379 0.59 -30.73 14.67
N ASN A 380 -0.07 -30.35 15.77
CA ASN A 380 -0.15 -31.15 16.97
C ASN A 380 -1.26 -32.21 16.83
N VAL A 381 -0.90 -33.38 16.29
CA VAL A 381 -1.85 -34.48 16.00
C VAL A 381 -1.50 -35.72 16.81
N PRO A 382 -2.48 -36.45 17.38
CA PRO A 382 -2.25 -37.73 18.08
C PRO A 382 -1.52 -38.77 17.22
N SER A 383 -0.90 -39.76 17.87
CA SER A 383 -0.36 -40.94 17.20
C SER A 383 -1.45 -41.62 16.34
N ALA A 384 -1.06 -42.12 15.16
CA ALA A 384 -1.97 -42.65 14.13
C ALA A 384 -2.53 -44.05 14.48
N ASP A 385 -2.96 -44.23 15.73
CA ASP A 385 -3.30 -45.53 16.32
C ASP A 385 -4.70 -45.99 15.90
N SER A 386 -5.64 -45.06 15.63
CA SER A 386 -6.98 -45.37 15.11
C SER A 386 -7.21 -44.89 13.65
N PRO A 387 -8.19 -45.47 12.92
CA PRO A 387 -8.59 -44.97 11.60
C PRO A 387 -9.09 -43.53 11.60
N ILE A 388 -9.65 -43.06 12.73
CA ILE A 388 -10.09 -41.67 12.89
C ILE A 388 -8.87 -40.75 12.99
N ASP A 389 -7.86 -41.14 13.76
CA ASP A 389 -6.61 -40.37 13.92
C ASP A 389 -5.86 -40.27 12.60
N ARG A 390 -5.82 -41.33 11.80
CA ARG A 390 -5.26 -41.30 10.43
C ARG A 390 -5.98 -40.31 9.53
N LYS A 391 -7.32 -40.31 9.56
CA LYS A 391 -8.13 -39.39 8.75
C LYS A 391 -7.98 -37.93 9.21
N LEU A 392 -7.90 -37.70 10.52
CA LEU A 392 -7.66 -36.39 11.11
C LEU A 392 -6.27 -35.89 10.71
N ARG A 393 -5.25 -36.73 10.84
CA ARG A 393 -3.87 -36.44 10.43
C ARG A 393 -3.77 -36.14 8.94
N ALA A 394 -4.39 -36.93 8.07
CA ALA A 394 -4.42 -36.65 6.63
C ALA A 394 -5.13 -35.32 6.28
N ALA A 395 -5.93 -34.74 7.18
CA ALA A 395 -6.57 -33.44 6.95
C ALA A 395 -5.66 -32.25 7.32
N VAL A 396 -4.82 -32.37 8.35
CA VAL A 396 -3.92 -31.31 8.86
C VAL A 396 -2.46 -31.46 8.40
N ASP A 397 -2.03 -32.69 8.19
CA ASP A 397 -0.69 -33.11 7.75
C ASP A 397 -0.80 -34.08 6.55
N PRO A 398 -1.43 -33.67 5.43
CA PRO A 398 -1.53 -34.53 4.27
C PRO A 398 -0.13 -34.84 3.70
N PRO A 399 0.09 -36.05 3.16
CA PRO A 399 1.34 -36.40 2.49
C PRO A 399 1.65 -35.40 1.37
N LEU A 400 2.91 -34.98 1.29
CA LEU A 400 3.35 -34.03 0.27
C LEU A 400 3.48 -34.72 -1.09
N THR A 401 2.49 -34.51 -1.95
CA THR A 401 2.47 -35.01 -3.34
C THR A 401 2.28 -33.88 -4.34
N LEU A 402 2.61 -34.16 -5.60
CA LEU A 402 2.44 -33.22 -6.70
C LEU A 402 0.96 -32.89 -6.94
N SER A 403 0.08 -33.88 -6.83
CA SER A 403 -1.38 -33.70 -6.92
C SER A 403 -1.90 -32.75 -5.84
N LEU A 404 -1.43 -32.89 -4.60
CA LEU A 404 -1.80 -32.00 -3.51
C LEU A 404 -1.39 -30.55 -3.83
N LEU A 405 -0.14 -30.32 -4.17
CA LEU A 405 0.38 -28.98 -4.45
C LEU A 405 -0.33 -28.32 -5.65
N ASP A 406 -0.55 -29.08 -6.73
CA ASP A 406 -1.33 -28.63 -7.89
C ASP A 406 -2.80 -28.33 -7.51
N ALA A 407 -3.37 -29.05 -6.54
CA ALA A 407 -4.71 -28.78 -6.02
C ALA A 407 -4.73 -27.50 -5.16
N LEU A 408 -3.75 -27.29 -4.27
CA LEU A 408 -3.66 -26.08 -3.44
C LEU A 408 -3.49 -24.82 -4.29
N PHE A 409 -2.66 -24.89 -5.33
CA PHE A 409 -2.50 -23.80 -6.30
C PHE A 409 -3.80 -23.50 -7.03
N ARG A 410 -4.46 -24.53 -7.60
CA ARG A 410 -5.75 -24.37 -8.31
C ARG A 410 -6.85 -23.82 -7.42
N GLN A 411 -6.92 -24.28 -6.17
CA GLN A 411 -7.89 -23.76 -5.19
C GLN A 411 -7.66 -22.29 -4.88
N THR A 412 -6.40 -21.91 -4.63
CA THR A 412 -6.04 -20.52 -4.30
C THR A 412 -6.30 -19.59 -5.48
N SER A 413 -5.88 -19.99 -6.68
CA SER A 413 -6.13 -19.23 -7.92
C SER A 413 -7.63 -19.10 -8.19
N GLY A 414 -8.38 -20.21 -8.08
CA GLY A 414 -9.83 -20.23 -8.25
C GLY A 414 -10.57 -19.37 -7.22
N PHE A 415 -10.11 -19.32 -5.96
CA PHE A 415 -10.67 -18.43 -4.94
C PHE A 415 -10.58 -16.96 -5.38
N TRP A 416 -9.38 -16.49 -5.74
CA TRP A 416 -9.17 -15.09 -6.10
C TRP A 416 -9.91 -14.70 -7.37
N LEU A 417 -9.87 -15.56 -8.40
CA LEU A 417 -10.61 -15.33 -9.64
C LEU A 417 -12.11 -15.21 -9.40
N ASN A 418 -12.69 -16.13 -8.62
CA ASN A 418 -14.11 -16.10 -8.29
C ASN A 418 -14.47 -14.88 -7.46
N TRP A 419 -13.62 -14.51 -6.50
CA TRP A 419 -13.84 -13.33 -5.66
C TRP A 419 -13.83 -12.05 -6.50
N VAL A 420 -12.79 -11.80 -7.31
CA VAL A 420 -12.70 -10.60 -8.16
C VAL A 420 -13.84 -10.51 -9.17
N ALA A 421 -14.34 -11.65 -9.67
CA ALA A 421 -15.47 -11.70 -10.58
C ALA A 421 -16.79 -11.18 -9.98
N GLU A 422 -16.91 -11.09 -8.65
CA GLU A 422 -18.07 -10.48 -7.97
C GLU A 422 -18.07 -8.93 -8.09
N SER A 423 -16.95 -8.31 -8.52
CA SER A 423 -16.84 -6.86 -8.63
C SER A 423 -17.76 -6.26 -9.69
N THR A 424 -18.47 -5.19 -9.34
CA THR A 424 -19.35 -4.44 -10.24
C THR A 424 -18.69 -3.25 -10.92
N TYR A 425 -17.43 -2.95 -10.62
CA TYR A 425 -16.73 -1.77 -11.15
C TYR A 425 -16.28 -1.96 -12.60
N LYS A 426 -16.66 -0.99 -13.45
CA LYS A 426 -16.34 -0.96 -14.89
C LYS A 426 -15.73 0.38 -15.33
N GLY A 427 -15.23 1.17 -14.39
CA GLY A 427 -14.66 2.48 -14.66
C GLY A 427 -13.27 2.43 -15.29
N ARG A 428 -12.75 3.60 -15.66
CA ARG A 428 -11.48 3.79 -16.39
C ARG A 428 -10.27 3.09 -15.75
N TRP A 429 -10.16 3.11 -14.42
CA TRP A 429 -9.00 2.57 -13.69
C TRP A 429 -9.25 1.17 -13.13
N ARG A 430 -9.95 0.32 -13.89
CA ARG A 430 -10.40 -1.01 -13.43
C ARG A 430 -9.28 -1.83 -12.81
N GLU A 431 -8.14 -1.96 -13.48
CA GLU A 431 -7.04 -2.82 -12.99
C GLU A 431 -6.46 -2.31 -11.67
N ASN A 432 -6.23 -1.00 -11.54
CA ASN A 432 -5.73 -0.39 -10.31
C ASN A 432 -6.74 -0.52 -9.16
N VAL A 433 -8.04 -0.33 -9.43
CA VAL A 433 -9.13 -0.49 -8.45
C VAL A 433 -9.21 -1.92 -7.96
N LEU A 434 -9.15 -2.90 -8.86
CA LEU A 434 -9.16 -4.31 -8.47
C LEU A 434 -7.90 -4.73 -7.72
N ARG A 435 -6.73 -4.17 -8.09
CA ARG A 435 -5.48 -4.41 -7.37
C ARG A 435 -5.56 -3.93 -5.93
N SER A 436 -6.11 -2.74 -5.70
CA SER A 436 -6.36 -2.18 -4.36
C SER A 436 -7.42 -2.97 -3.61
N ALA A 437 -8.50 -3.41 -4.27
CA ALA A 437 -9.53 -4.23 -3.64
C ALA A 437 -8.99 -5.58 -3.17
N LEU A 438 -8.14 -6.23 -3.98
CA LEU A 438 -7.46 -7.47 -3.60
C LEU A 438 -6.49 -7.28 -2.42
N ALA A 439 -5.84 -6.11 -2.31
CA ALA A 439 -5.01 -5.77 -1.15
C ALA A 439 -5.87 -5.65 0.11
N LEU A 440 -6.95 -4.84 0.07
CA LEU A 440 -7.91 -4.72 1.17
C LEU A 440 -8.51 -6.06 1.60
N LYS A 441 -8.84 -6.92 0.64
CA LYS A 441 -9.33 -8.27 0.93
C LYS A 441 -8.30 -9.11 1.67
N LEU A 442 -7.01 -8.97 1.32
CA LEU A 442 -5.95 -9.69 2.01
C LEU A 442 -5.76 -9.19 3.44
N LEU A 443 -6.01 -7.90 3.71
CA LEU A 443 -5.97 -7.27 5.04
C LEU A 443 -7.25 -7.49 5.87
N THR A 444 -8.25 -8.18 5.31
CA THR A 444 -9.48 -8.54 6.04
C THR A 444 -9.27 -9.89 6.73
N TYR A 445 -9.31 -9.90 8.05
CA TYR A 445 -9.15 -11.10 8.88
C TYR A 445 -10.37 -12.03 8.72
N GLU A 446 -10.18 -13.15 8.02
CA GLU A 446 -11.27 -14.07 7.64
C GLU A 446 -12.16 -14.54 8.81
N PRO A 447 -11.62 -14.87 10.01
CA PRO A 447 -12.43 -15.37 11.11
C PRO A 447 -13.44 -14.38 11.68
N THR A 448 -13.09 -13.08 11.74
CA THR A 448 -13.94 -12.07 12.40
C THR A 448 -14.49 -11.03 11.43
N GLY A 449 -13.84 -10.80 10.30
CA GLY A 449 -14.13 -9.69 9.38
C GLY A 449 -13.43 -8.38 9.75
N ALA A 450 -12.60 -8.37 10.80
CA ALA A 450 -11.78 -7.21 11.17
C ALA A 450 -10.83 -6.84 10.03
N VAL A 451 -10.65 -5.55 9.76
CA VAL A 451 -9.71 -5.06 8.75
C VAL A 451 -8.54 -4.41 9.48
N VAL A 452 -7.32 -4.90 9.26
CA VAL A 452 -6.12 -4.26 9.84
C VAL A 452 -5.75 -3.02 9.04
N ALA A 453 -5.23 -1.97 9.70
CA ALA A 453 -4.76 -0.77 9.01
C ALA A 453 -3.56 -1.10 8.08
N SER A 454 -2.66 -1.95 8.54
CA SER A 454 -1.55 -2.50 7.75
C SER A 454 -1.11 -3.86 8.32
N PRO A 455 -0.51 -4.78 7.56
CA PRO A 455 0.00 -6.03 8.12
C PRO A 455 1.36 -5.85 8.82
N THR A 456 1.93 -4.63 8.79
CA THR A 456 3.29 -4.32 9.28
C THR A 456 3.28 -3.46 10.54
N PHE A 457 4.43 -3.43 11.21
CA PHE A 457 4.71 -2.58 12.37
C PHE A 457 6.12 -2.01 12.27
N GLY A 458 6.36 -0.86 12.92
CA GLY A 458 7.70 -0.30 13.09
C GLY A 458 8.34 0.27 11.81
N LEU A 459 7.60 0.38 10.71
CA LEU A 459 8.07 1.08 9.52
C LEU A 459 7.94 2.60 9.71
N PRO A 460 8.96 3.39 9.35
CA PRO A 460 9.04 4.80 9.74
C PRO A 460 8.34 5.75 8.78
N GLU A 461 7.63 6.74 9.31
CA GLU A 461 7.10 7.92 8.58
C GLU A 461 8.24 8.85 8.09
N ALA A 462 9.44 8.74 8.67
CA ALA A 462 10.66 9.35 8.15
C ALA A 462 11.88 8.54 8.57
N ILE A 463 12.82 8.30 7.65
CA ILE A 463 14.02 7.48 7.93
C ILE A 463 14.84 8.09 9.08
N GLY A 464 15.13 7.27 10.09
CA GLY A 464 15.82 7.68 11.32
C GLY A 464 14.91 8.40 12.33
N GLY A 465 13.64 8.60 12.00
CA GLY A 465 12.66 9.27 12.84
C GLY A 465 12.02 8.36 13.90
N PRO A 466 11.31 8.96 14.88
CA PRO A 466 10.67 8.23 15.98
C PRO A 466 9.25 7.76 15.68
N ARG A 467 8.68 8.09 14.52
CA ARG A 467 7.29 7.80 14.12
C ARG A 467 7.20 6.43 13.45
N ASN A 468 7.26 5.38 14.27
CA ASN A 468 7.35 3.97 13.85
C ASN A 468 6.34 3.13 14.67
N TRP A 469 5.09 3.06 14.22
CA TRP A 469 3.96 2.50 14.99
C TRP A 469 3.56 1.09 14.53
N ASP A 470 2.79 0.38 15.36
CA ASP A 470 2.19 -0.91 15.01
C ASP A 470 0.77 -0.71 14.47
N TYR A 471 0.55 -1.13 13.21
CA TYR A 471 -0.70 -0.91 12.47
C TYR A 471 -1.50 -2.21 12.25
N ARG A 472 -1.14 -3.28 12.95
CA ARG A 472 -1.74 -4.62 12.78
C ARG A 472 -3.09 -4.80 13.47
N TYR A 473 -3.69 -3.69 13.90
CA TYR A 473 -4.94 -3.64 14.64
C TYR A 473 -6.09 -3.10 13.78
N ALA A 474 -7.32 -3.30 14.27
CA ALA A 474 -8.54 -2.86 13.60
C ALA A 474 -9.03 -1.55 14.21
N TRP A 475 -8.71 -0.43 13.56
CA TRP A 475 -9.31 0.87 13.87
C TRP A 475 -10.78 0.88 13.45
N VAL A 476 -11.64 1.42 14.31
CA VAL A 476 -13.06 1.60 14.01
C VAL A 476 -13.22 2.49 12.77
N ARG A 477 -12.44 3.57 12.68
CA ARG A 477 -12.40 4.51 11.55
C ARG A 477 -12.04 3.81 10.23
N ASP A 478 -10.83 3.28 10.13
CA ASP A 478 -10.25 2.70 8.91
C ASP A 478 -11.13 1.56 8.37
N SER A 479 -11.62 0.73 9.28
CA SER A 479 -12.47 -0.40 8.92
C SER A 479 -13.86 0.05 8.47
N SER A 480 -14.45 1.08 9.12
CA SER A 480 -15.75 1.64 8.72
C SER A 480 -15.71 2.22 7.32
N PHE A 481 -14.64 2.94 6.96
CA PHE A 481 -14.49 3.38 5.59
C PHE A 481 -14.21 2.23 4.61
N THR A 482 -13.48 1.18 5.01
CA THR A 482 -13.27 0.00 4.15
C THR A 482 -14.58 -0.64 3.68
N ILE A 483 -15.65 -0.60 4.52
CA ILE A 483 -17.00 -1.01 4.11
C ILE A 483 -17.45 -0.25 2.86
N TYR A 484 -17.23 1.07 2.80
CA TYR A 484 -17.65 1.89 1.67
C TYR A 484 -17.03 1.38 0.37
N ALA A 485 -15.72 1.10 0.34
CA ALA A 485 -15.06 0.55 -0.84
C ALA A 485 -15.68 -0.79 -1.24
N PHE A 486 -15.84 -1.73 -0.30
CA PHE A 486 -16.42 -3.03 -0.61
C PHE A 486 -17.86 -2.93 -1.14
N LEU A 487 -18.72 -2.13 -0.52
CA LEU A 487 -20.09 -1.91 -0.98
C LEU A 487 -20.16 -1.25 -2.36
N ARG A 488 -19.28 -0.29 -2.66
CA ARG A 488 -19.21 0.37 -3.98
C ARG A 488 -18.75 -0.56 -5.09
N LEU A 489 -17.92 -1.53 -4.74
CA LEU A 489 -17.42 -2.54 -5.67
C LEU A 489 -18.33 -3.78 -5.74
N GLY A 490 -19.36 -3.90 -4.91
CA GLY A 490 -20.31 -5.03 -4.91
C GLY A 490 -20.00 -6.16 -3.93
N PHE A 491 -18.93 -6.03 -3.13
CA PHE A 491 -18.47 -7.01 -2.14
C PHE A 491 -19.28 -6.93 -0.83
N THR A 492 -20.54 -7.36 -0.88
CA THR A 492 -21.48 -7.25 0.25
C THR A 492 -21.22 -8.23 1.40
N LYS A 493 -20.55 -9.36 1.12
CA LYS A 493 -20.26 -10.39 2.14
C LYS A 493 -19.24 -9.87 3.15
N GLU A 494 -18.15 -9.27 2.67
CA GLU A 494 -17.10 -8.66 3.48
C GLU A 494 -17.67 -7.56 4.38
N ALA A 495 -18.50 -6.69 3.80
CA ALA A 495 -19.21 -5.66 4.54
C ALA A 495 -20.08 -6.26 5.66
N GLY A 496 -20.79 -7.37 5.40
CA GLY A 496 -21.58 -8.05 6.41
C GLY A 496 -20.77 -8.69 7.54
N GLN A 497 -19.61 -9.28 7.23
CA GLN A 497 -18.71 -9.84 8.24
C GLN A 497 -18.16 -8.75 9.16
N PHE A 498 -17.71 -7.64 8.59
CA PHE A 498 -17.25 -6.50 9.38
C PHE A 498 -18.36 -5.90 10.26
N MET A 499 -19.58 -5.79 9.73
CA MET A 499 -20.72 -5.31 10.51
C MET A 499 -21.01 -6.18 11.74
N LYS A 500 -20.83 -7.50 11.62
CA LYS A 500 -20.94 -8.42 12.75
C LYS A 500 -19.83 -8.16 13.79
N TYR A 501 -18.58 -7.98 13.34
CA TYR A 501 -17.47 -7.61 14.21
C TYR A 501 -17.74 -6.34 15.02
N ILE A 502 -18.28 -5.31 14.37
CA ILE A 502 -18.67 -4.05 15.00
C ILE A 502 -19.86 -4.21 15.95
N GLU A 503 -20.87 -4.99 15.57
CA GLU A 503 -22.03 -5.25 16.45
C GLU A 503 -21.59 -5.90 17.77
N GLU A 504 -20.61 -6.81 17.73
CA GLU A 504 -20.01 -7.39 18.94
C GLU A 504 -19.31 -6.32 19.80
N ARG A 505 -18.61 -5.35 19.21
CA ARG A 505 -17.99 -4.24 19.96
C ARG A 505 -19.03 -3.26 20.54
N CYS A 506 -20.10 -2.99 19.81
CA CYS A 506 -21.21 -2.18 20.30
C CYS A 506 -21.93 -2.80 21.52
N ASN A 507 -21.83 -4.12 21.69
CA ASN A 507 -22.36 -4.83 22.85
C ASN A 507 -21.38 -4.89 24.04
N ASP A 508 -20.12 -4.54 23.81
CA ASP A 508 -19.04 -4.49 24.80
C ASP A 508 -18.45 -3.06 24.86
N LEU A 509 -19.29 -2.10 25.24
CA LEU A 509 -18.87 -0.71 25.44
C LEU A 509 -18.03 -0.56 26.72
N ASN A 510 -17.31 0.56 26.83
CA ASN A 510 -16.66 0.95 28.08
C ASN A 510 -17.69 1.38 29.13
N GLU A 511 -17.25 1.52 30.39
CA GLU A 511 -18.13 1.87 31.51
C GLU A 511 -18.84 3.22 31.33
N ASP A 512 -18.21 4.16 30.62
CA ASP A 512 -18.76 5.47 30.26
C ASP A 512 -19.67 5.45 29.02
N GLY A 513 -19.85 4.28 28.40
CA GLY A 513 -20.63 4.08 27.17
C GLY A 513 -19.85 4.38 25.88
N SER A 514 -18.54 4.62 25.96
CA SER A 514 -17.69 4.85 24.79
C SER A 514 -17.26 3.56 24.09
N LEU A 515 -16.74 3.70 22.87
CA LEU A 515 -15.99 2.65 22.16
C LEU A 515 -14.50 2.94 22.32
N ASN A 516 -13.66 1.90 22.33
CA ASN A 516 -12.24 2.08 22.03
C ASN A 516 -12.06 2.50 20.57
N ILE A 517 -11.01 3.25 20.30
CA ILE A 517 -10.68 3.74 18.96
C ILE A 517 -10.25 2.59 18.02
N MET A 518 -9.61 1.58 18.58
CA MET A 518 -9.10 0.40 17.89
C MET A 518 -9.15 -0.82 18.80
N TYR A 519 -9.07 -2.00 18.17
CA TYR A 519 -9.12 -3.30 18.84
C TYR A 519 -8.13 -4.26 18.18
N SER A 520 -7.72 -5.31 18.89
CA SER A 520 -7.09 -6.47 18.24
C SER A 520 -8.03 -7.09 17.20
N ILE A 521 -7.51 -7.90 16.29
CA ILE A 521 -8.34 -8.59 15.27
C ILE A 521 -9.38 -9.56 15.87
N ASP A 522 -9.17 -9.96 17.13
CA ASP A 522 -10.08 -10.79 17.93
C ASP A 522 -10.99 -9.96 18.86
N GLY A 523 -10.88 -8.63 18.85
CA GLY A 523 -11.72 -7.72 19.65
C GLY A 523 -11.17 -7.33 21.02
N VAL A 524 -9.90 -7.61 21.32
CA VAL A 524 -9.28 -7.22 22.60
C VAL A 524 -9.10 -5.70 22.65
N LYS A 525 -9.49 -5.08 23.77
CA LYS A 525 -9.47 -3.63 23.99
C LYS A 525 -8.09 -3.07 24.35
N ARG A 526 -7.30 -3.83 25.12
CA ARG A 526 -6.02 -3.36 25.68
C ARG A 526 -4.87 -3.74 24.76
N LEU A 527 -4.16 -2.73 24.25
CA LEU A 527 -3.08 -2.86 23.27
C LEU A 527 -1.83 -2.11 23.75
N ASP A 528 -1.37 -2.47 24.96
CA ASP A 528 -0.21 -1.83 25.59
C ASP A 528 0.97 -1.76 24.62
N GLU A 529 1.55 -0.56 24.50
CA GLU A 529 2.69 -0.30 23.64
C GLU A 529 3.99 -0.72 24.33
N ILE A 530 4.82 -1.46 23.61
CA ILE A 530 6.10 -1.99 24.07
C ILE A 530 7.16 -1.62 23.03
N GLU A 531 8.28 -1.06 23.51
CA GLU A 531 9.44 -0.75 22.69
C GLU A 531 10.45 -1.90 22.69
N PHE A 532 10.86 -2.34 21.50
CA PHE A 532 11.91 -3.33 21.31
C PHE A 532 13.25 -2.65 21.04
N THR A 533 14.05 -2.49 22.09
CA THR A 533 15.37 -1.86 22.02
C THR A 533 16.44 -2.74 21.38
N HIS A 534 16.19 -4.05 21.27
CA HIS A 534 17.14 -5.00 20.68
C HIS A 534 17.13 -5.00 19.16
N LEU A 535 16.10 -4.46 18.51
CA LEU A 535 16.02 -4.32 17.05
C LEU A 535 16.59 -2.96 16.61
N ASP A 536 17.22 -2.92 15.45
CA ASP A 536 17.81 -1.71 14.89
C ASP A 536 16.76 -0.77 14.30
N GLY A 537 15.64 -1.32 13.84
CA GLY A 537 14.59 -0.63 13.13
C GLY A 537 14.94 -0.41 11.65
N TYR A 538 13.93 -0.25 10.81
CA TYR A 538 14.14 -0.11 9.37
C TYR A 538 15.08 1.07 9.07
N CYS A 539 16.22 0.78 8.44
CA CYS A 539 17.28 1.76 8.18
C CYS A 539 17.78 2.53 9.43
N GLY A 540 17.70 1.91 10.61
CA GLY A 540 18.12 2.52 11.89
C GLY A 540 17.05 3.42 12.54
N SER A 541 15.80 3.35 12.09
CA SER A 541 14.71 4.17 12.63
C SER A 541 14.20 3.58 13.94
N LYS A 542 14.37 4.31 15.04
CA LYS A 542 14.05 3.87 16.40
C LYS A 542 13.04 4.81 17.07
N PRO A 543 12.22 4.30 18.00
CA PRO A 543 12.17 2.91 18.48
C PRO A 543 11.34 2.01 17.56
N VAL A 544 11.46 0.69 17.74
CA VAL A 544 10.54 -0.30 17.15
C VAL A 544 9.45 -0.59 18.17
N ARG A 545 8.18 -0.46 17.79
CA ARG A 545 7.04 -0.60 18.70
C ARG A 545 6.11 -1.75 18.30
N VAL A 546 5.59 -2.43 19.31
CA VAL A 546 4.48 -3.39 19.19
C VAL A 546 3.40 -3.01 20.18
N GLY A 547 2.14 -3.13 19.81
CA GLY A 547 1.07 -2.43 20.52
C GLY A 547 0.93 -1.01 20.02
N ASN A 548 -0.10 -0.31 20.49
CA ASN A 548 -0.36 1.05 20.04
C ASN A 548 -0.91 1.89 21.17
N GLY A 549 -0.12 2.84 21.65
CA GLY A 549 -0.45 3.66 22.80
C GLY A 549 -1.57 4.65 22.57
N ALA A 550 -2.22 4.67 21.40
CA ALA A 550 -3.43 5.47 21.18
C ALA A 550 -4.71 4.73 21.60
N TYR A 551 -4.65 3.44 21.96
CA TYR A 551 -5.85 2.61 22.19
C TYR A 551 -6.82 3.16 23.27
N ASP A 552 -6.33 3.96 24.21
CA ASP A 552 -7.10 4.60 25.29
C ASP A 552 -7.36 6.11 25.07
N HIS A 553 -6.98 6.64 23.90
CA HIS A 553 -7.29 8.01 23.53
C HIS A 553 -8.80 8.22 23.37
N LEU A 554 -9.26 9.42 23.70
CA LEU A 554 -10.58 9.88 23.28
C LEU A 554 -10.48 10.42 21.86
N GLN A 555 -11.20 9.78 20.93
CA GLN A 555 -11.46 10.26 19.58
C GLN A 555 -12.95 10.29 19.36
N LEU A 556 -13.50 11.49 19.15
CA LEU A 556 -14.93 11.64 18.92
C LEU A 556 -15.29 11.48 17.45
N ASP A 557 -14.30 11.58 16.55
CA ASP A 557 -14.51 11.36 15.13
C ASP A 557 -15.07 9.98 14.83
N ILE A 558 -14.51 8.91 15.43
CA ILE A 558 -14.81 7.48 15.12
C ILE A 558 -16.30 7.13 14.99
N TYR A 559 -17.16 7.85 15.73
CA TYR A 559 -18.60 7.66 15.70
C TYR A 559 -19.22 8.10 14.37
N GLY A 560 -18.70 9.15 13.76
CA GLY A 560 -19.08 9.62 12.43
C GLY A 560 -18.80 8.58 11.36
N GLU A 561 -17.58 8.03 11.32
CA GLU A 561 -17.20 7.01 10.34
C GLU A 561 -18.02 5.76 10.53
N LEU A 562 -18.19 5.33 11.78
CA LEU A 562 -18.98 4.16 12.12
C LEU A 562 -20.42 4.33 11.65
N MET A 563 -21.07 5.45 11.99
CA MET A 563 -22.46 5.69 11.59
C MET A 563 -22.63 5.86 10.08
N ASP A 564 -21.64 6.44 9.38
CA ASP A 564 -21.65 6.49 7.91
C ASP A 564 -21.55 5.08 7.31
N GLY A 565 -20.65 4.24 7.84
CA GLY A 565 -20.52 2.83 7.48
C GLY A 565 -21.83 2.05 7.69
N ILE A 566 -22.46 2.18 8.87
CA ILE A 566 -23.74 1.55 9.18
C ILE A 566 -24.85 2.04 8.24
N TYR A 567 -24.91 3.35 7.97
CA TYR A 567 -25.88 3.95 7.07
C TYR A 567 -25.75 3.41 5.64
N LEU A 568 -24.51 3.32 5.14
CA LEU A 568 -24.20 2.78 3.82
C LEU A 568 -24.51 1.29 3.72
N TYR A 569 -24.17 0.52 4.76
CA TYR A 569 -24.52 -0.90 4.83
C TYR A 569 -26.04 -1.11 4.81
N ASN A 570 -26.80 -0.36 5.58
CA ASN A 570 -28.28 -0.40 5.53
C ASN A 570 -28.83 0.02 4.14
N LYS A 571 -28.10 0.81 3.37
CA LYS A 571 -28.52 1.27 2.05
C LYS A 571 -28.17 0.31 0.92
N HIS A 572 -27.00 -0.32 0.98
CA HIS A 572 -26.42 -1.10 -0.13
C HIS A 572 -26.15 -2.56 0.21
N GLY A 573 -26.00 -2.89 1.50
CA GLY A 573 -25.89 -4.26 2.02
C GLY A 573 -27.23 -4.77 2.52
N SER A 574 -27.28 -5.26 3.75
CA SER A 574 -28.52 -5.72 4.40
C SER A 574 -29.12 -4.67 5.32
N PRO A 575 -30.46 -4.58 5.41
CA PRO A 575 -31.10 -3.70 6.39
C PRO A 575 -30.68 -4.05 7.82
N ILE A 576 -30.41 -3.03 8.64
CA ILE A 576 -30.01 -3.24 10.04
C ILE A 576 -31.17 -3.79 10.89
N SER A 577 -30.82 -4.60 11.88
CA SER A 577 -31.73 -5.18 12.87
C SER A 577 -32.22 -4.13 13.89
N TYR A 578 -33.21 -4.49 14.69
CA TYR A 578 -33.64 -3.66 15.82
C TYR A 578 -32.57 -3.57 16.92
N ASP A 579 -31.81 -4.64 17.14
CA ASP A 579 -30.74 -4.67 18.14
C ASP A 579 -29.59 -3.75 17.73
N MET A 580 -29.19 -3.81 16.47
CA MET A 580 -28.20 -2.87 15.92
C MET A 580 -28.71 -1.43 15.97
N TRP A 581 -30.01 -1.19 15.72
CA TRP A 581 -30.61 0.13 15.92
C TRP A 581 -30.53 0.59 17.39
N CYS A 582 -30.75 -0.30 18.36
CA CYS A 582 -30.61 0.04 19.77
C CYS A 582 -29.17 0.44 20.12
N SER A 583 -28.18 -0.22 19.54
CA SER A 583 -26.77 0.16 19.64
C SER A 583 -26.49 1.52 19.00
N VAL A 584 -26.97 1.76 17.77
CA VAL A 584 -26.89 3.08 17.10
C VAL A 584 -27.45 4.17 18.00
N ARG A 585 -28.65 3.97 18.55
CA ARG A 585 -29.29 4.95 19.44
C ARG A 585 -28.46 5.24 20.69
N LYS A 586 -27.86 4.24 21.31
CA LYS A 586 -26.96 4.43 22.48
C LYS A 586 -25.74 5.26 22.10
N LEU A 587 -25.08 4.93 20.99
CA LEU A 587 -23.88 5.63 20.52
C LEU A 587 -24.19 7.07 20.10
N THR A 588 -25.30 7.32 19.41
CA THR A 588 -25.72 8.69 19.08
C THR A 588 -26.06 9.50 20.33
N ASN A 589 -26.68 8.89 21.34
CA ASN A 589 -26.92 9.54 22.63
C ASN A 589 -25.61 9.88 23.35
N TYR A 590 -24.60 9.00 23.28
CA TYR A 590 -23.26 9.26 23.78
C TYR A 590 -22.62 10.45 23.04
N VAL A 591 -22.66 10.49 21.71
CA VAL A 591 -22.15 11.64 20.93
C VAL A 591 -22.85 12.94 21.35
N CYS A 592 -24.19 12.93 21.45
CA CYS A 592 -24.93 14.12 21.87
C CYS A 592 -24.56 14.61 23.29
N ALA A 593 -24.06 13.73 24.15
CA ALA A 593 -23.64 14.07 25.51
C ALA A 593 -22.17 14.51 25.61
N ASN A 594 -21.34 14.26 24.60
CA ASN A 594 -19.88 14.37 24.70
C ASN A 594 -19.19 15.14 23.56
N TRP A 595 -19.90 15.50 22.47
CA TRP A 595 -19.30 16.12 21.29
C TRP A 595 -18.49 17.41 21.55
N TYR A 596 -18.79 18.12 22.64
CA TYR A 596 -18.13 19.38 23.02
C TYR A 596 -16.81 19.18 23.77
N GLN A 597 -16.38 17.93 24.00
CA GLN A 597 -15.11 17.67 24.68
C GLN A 597 -13.93 17.80 23.70
N PRO A 598 -12.77 18.30 24.15
CA PRO A 598 -11.56 18.25 23.34
C PRO A 598 -11.06 16.81 23.22
N ASP A 599 -10.60 16.41 22.04
CA ASP A 599 -10.19 15.05 21.69
C ASP A 599 -8.85 15.04 20.95
N MET A 600 -8.44 13.89 20.38
CA MET A 600 -7.16 13.72 19.67
C MET A 600 -7.30 13.66 18.14
N SER A 601 -8.53 13.71 17.63
CA SER A 601 -8.91 13.65 16.21
C SER A 601 -8.27 12.50 15.40
N ILE A 602 -8.46 12.54 14.08
CA ILE A 602 -8.03 11.49 13.15
C ILE A 602 -6.52 11.20 13.19
N TRP A 603 -5.69 12.22 13.42
CA TRP A 603 -4.24 12.08 13.39
C TRP A 603 -3.63 11.59 14.71
N GLU A 604 -4.43 11.35 15.75
CA GLU A 604 -3.96 10.82 17.04
C GLU A 604 -2.82 11.65 17.63
N VAL A 605 -2.88 12.98 17.44
CA VAL A 605 -1.79 13.89 17.79
C VAL A 605 -1.38 13.64 19.24
N ARG A 606 -0.09 13.43 19.51
CA ARG A 606 0.39 13.17 20.89
C ARG A 606 0.50 14.46 21.72
N GLY A 607 0.11 15.59 21.14
CA GLY A 607 0.03 16.90 21.76
C GLY A 607 -1.20 17.07 22.65
N ARG A 608 -1.70 18.31 22.70
CA ARG A 608 -2.85 18.66 23.54
C ARG A 608 -4.16 18.26 22.87
N LYS A 609 -5.11 17.80 23.67
CA LYS A 609 -6.51 17.66 23.24
C LYS A 609 -7.08 19.02 22.82
N GLN A 610 -7.80 19.07 21.70
CA GLN A 610 -8.39 20.29 21.14
C GLN A 610 -9.79 20.03 20.59
N HIS A 611 -10.52 21.08 20.23
CA HIS A 611 -11.77 20.96 19.48
C HIS A 611 -11.45 20.94 17.99
N PHE A 612 -11.05 19.77 17.50
CA PHE A 612 -10.68 19.57 16.11
C PHE A 612 -11.88 19.71 15.17
N THR A 613 -11.68 20.43 14.06
CA THR A 613 -12.71 20.65 13.05
C THR A 613 -13.20 19.34 12.45
N TYR A 614 -12.28 18.39 12.20
CA TYR A 614 -12.62 17.07 11.69
C TYR A 614 -13.53 16.30 12.67
N SER A 615 -13.18 16.26 13.95
CA SER A 615 -13.96 15.57 14.98
C SER A 615 -15.37 16.15 15.13
N LEU A 616 -15.50 17.47 15.08
CA LEU A 616 -16.81 18.14 15.10
C LEU A 616 -17.65 17.78 13.86
N VAL A 617 -17.06 17.81 12.66
CA VAL A 617 -17.73 17.39 11.42
C VAL A 617 -18.18 15.94 11.52
N MET A 618 -17.37 15.04 12.07
CA MET A 618 -17.71 13.62 12.19
C MET A 618 -18.74 13.36 13.30
N CYS A 619 -18.75 14.12 14.39
CA CYS A 619 -19.87 14.13 15.34
C CYS A 619 -21.19 14.53 14.67
N TRP A 620 -21.17 15.56 13.82
CA TRP A 620 -22.33 15.95 13.01
C TRP A 620 -22.78 14.80 12.09
N VAL A 621 -21.84 14.13 11.41
CA VAL A 621 -22.13 12.97 10.56
C VAL A 621 -22.82 11.88 11.38
N ALA A 622 -22.31 11.57 12.56
CA ALA A 622 -22.86 10.52 13.42
C ALA A 622 -24.36 10.75 13.69
N ILE A 623 -24.74 11.98 14.02
CA ILE A 623 -26.11 12.35 14.34
C ILE A 623 -26.98 12.42 13.08
N ASP A 624 -26.49 13.02 11.98
CA ASP A 624 -27.23 13.10 10.71
C ASP A 624 -27.55 11.70 10.17
N ARG A 625 -26.58 10.76 10.19
CA ARG A 625 -26.79 9.39 9.71
C ARG A 625 -27.77 8.63 10.59
N ALA A 626 -27.71 8.81 11.91
CA ALA A 626 -28.66 8.19 12.83
C ALA A 626 -30.10 8.72 12.62
N LEU A 627 -30.28 10.02 12.39
CA LEU A 627 -31.59 10.62 12.04
C LEU A 627 -32.13 10.04 10.73
N ARG A 628 -31.29 9.96 9.69
CA ARG A 628 -31.69 9.37 8.39
C ARG A 628 -32.05 7.89 8.50
N LEU A 629 -31.35 7.13 9.35
CA LEU A 629 -31.70 5.74 9.64
C LEU A 629 -33.06 5.65 10.33
N ALA A 630 -33.29 6.49 11.36
CA ALA A 630 -34.55 6.53 12.10
C ALA A 630 -35.74 6.83 11.17
N GLU A 631 -35.59 7.78 10.25
CA GLU A 631 -36.61 8.16 9.28
C GLU A 631 -36.83 7.08 8.23
N LYS A 632 -35.76 6.60 7.59
CA LYS A 632 -35.84 5.62 6.50
C LYS A 632 -36.46 4.30 6.94
N ARG A 633 -36.23 3.88 8.19
CA ARG A 633 -36.70 2.60 8.74
C ARG A 633 -37.89 2.77 9.69
N VAL A 634 -38.29 4.00 9.99
CA VAL A 634 -39.35 4.34 10.96
C VAL A 634 -39.05 3.76 12.35
N PHE A 635 -37.78 3.82 12.77
CA PHE A 635 -37.38 3.29 14.07
C PHE A 635 -37.80 4.22 15.22
N PRO A 636 -38.12 3.67 16.41
CA PRO A 636 -38.38 4.47 17.60
C PRO A 636 -37.15 5.29 18.02
N CYS A 637 -37.30 6.62 18.02
CA CYS A 637 -36.27 7.57 18.43
C CYS A 637 -36.88 8.59 19.42
N PRO A 638 -36.89 8.28 20.74
CA PRO A 638 -37.40 9.19 21.75
C PRO A 638 -36.61 10.51 21.83
N ASP A 639 -35.29 10.44 21.65
CA ASP A 639 -34.36 11.59 21.74
C ASP A 639 -34.26 12.40 20.43
N ARG A 640 -35.21 12.22 19.49
CA ARG A 640 -35.15 12.82 18.14
C ARG A 640 -34.93 14.33 18.16
N ASN A 641 -35.67 15.06 19.00
CA ASN A 641 -35.55 16.52 19.07
C ASN A 641 -34.15 16.94 19.54
N LYS A 642 -33.63 16.27 20.58
CA LYS A 642 -32.27 16.50 21.09
C LYS A 642 -31.22 16.24 20.01
N TRP A 643 -31.38 15.18 19.22
CA TRP A 643 -30.46 14.89 18.11
C TRP A 643 -30.49 15.99 17.04
N MET A 644 -31.68 16.45 16.65
CA MET A 644 -31.81 17.54 15.67
C MET A 644 -31.17 18.83 16.19
N GLU A 645 -31.46 19.22 17.43
CA GLU A 645 -30.88 20.40 18.07
C GLU A 645 -29.35 20.31 18.14
N THR A 646 -28.82 19.18 18.59
CA THR A 646 -27.36 18.97 18.72
C THR A 646 -26.66 18.97 17.35
N ARG A 647 -27.25 18.32 16.34
CA ARG A 647 -26.73 18.34 14.97
C ARG A 647 -26.62 19.78 14.45
N ASP A 648 -27.68 20.57 14.63
CA ASP A 648 -27.73 21.93 14.12
C ASP A 648 -26.74 22.85 14.87
N GLU A 649 -26.59 22.65 16.18
CA GLU A 649 -25.59 23.35 17.01
C GLU A 649 -24.15 23.06 16.55
N ILE A 650 -23.80 21.80 16.33
CA ILE A 650 -22.46 21.43 15.82
C ILE A 650 -22.22 22.06 14.45
N TYR A 651 -23.22 22.01 13.56
CA TYR A 651 -23.10 22.58 12.21
C TYR A 651 -22.81 24.09 12.26
N GLU A 652 -23.58 24.85 13.03
CA GLU A 652 -23.39 26.30 13.19
C GLU A 652 -22.07 26.62 13.91
N LEU A 653 -21.64 25.80 14.86
CA LEU A 653 -20.35 25.96 15.53
C LEU A 653 -19.19 25.83 14.54
N VAL A 654 -19.16 24.78 13.72
CA VAL A 654 -18.10 24.58 12.72
C VAL A 654 -18.07 25.77 11.76
N GLN A 655 -19.23 26.20 11.27
CA GLN A 655 -19.32 27.30 10.31
C GLN A 655 -18.89 28.66 10.89
N SER A 656 -19.06 28.87 12.20
CA SER A 656 -18.79 30.16 12.86
C SER A 656 -17.42 30.21 13.55
N ARG A 657 -16.91 29.08 14.06
CA ARG A 657 -15.70 29.00 14.90
C ARG A 657 -14.54 28.25 14.27
N CYS A 658 -14.78 27.36 13.32
CA CYS A 658 -13.73 26.58 12.64
C CYS A 658 -13.35 27.18 11.27
N PHE A 659 -14.05 28.21 10.80
CA PHE A 659 -13.69 28.95 9.59
C PHE A 659 -13.02 30.27 9.94
N ASN A 660 -11.75 30.42 9.56
CA ASN A 660 -11.04 31.68 9.70
C ASN A 660 -11.43 32.63 8.55
N LYS A 661 -12.06 33.76 8.90
CA LYS A 661 -12.51 34.77 7.93
C LYS A 661 -11.38 35.62 7.35
N GLU A 662 -10.26 35.76 8.05
CA GLU A 662 -9.10 36.52 7.55
C GLU A 662 -8.32 35.66 6.55
N LEU A 663 -8.04 34.40 6.90
CA LEU A 663 -7.33 33.45 6.05
C LEU A 663 -8.22 32.76 5.00
N GLN A 664 -9.54 32.93 5.10
CA GLN A 664 -10.55 32.36 4.21
C GLN A 664 -10.46 30.83 4.08
N MET A 665 -10.23 30.13 5.19
CA MET A 665 -10.11 28.67 5.21
C MET A 665 -10.71 28.04 6.46
N PHE A 666 -11.13 26.78 6.35
CA PHE A 666 -11.35 25.95 7.52
C PHE A 666 -10.01 25.57 8.17
N THR A 667 -9.96 25.65 9.49
CA THR A 667 -8.74 25.46 10.29
C THR A 667 -8.71 24.07 10.90
N MET A 668 -7.55 23.65 11.41
CA MET A 668 -7.36 22.37 12.08
C MET A 668 -8.28 22.21 13.30
N SER A 669 -8.36 23.24 14.13
CA SER A 669 -9.15 23.27 15.36
C SER A 669 -9.61 24.69 15.69
N ILE A 670 -10.48 24.82 16.70
CA ILE A 670 -10.87 26.13 17.26
C ILE A 670 -9.67 26.81 17.94
N GLU A 671 -8.80 26.03 18.57
CA GLU A 671 -7.61 26.51 19.29
C GLU A 671 -6.45 26.90 18.37
N SER A 672 -6.41 26.39 17.14
CA SER A 672 -5.39 26.69 16.14
C SER A 672 -6.01 27.37 14.91
N PRO A 673 -6.42 28.66 15.03
CA PRO A 673 -7.18 29.36 14.00
C PRO A 673 -6.36 29.71 12.74
N ASP A 674 -5.06 29.45 12.74
CA ASP A 674 -4.12 29.68 11.64
C ASP A 674 -3.57 28.38 11.04
N ALA A 675 -3.79 27.24 11.68
CA ALA A 675 -3.33 25.94 11.20
C ALA A 675 -4.29 25.35 10.16
N LEU A 676 -3.74 24.93 9.01
CA LEU A 676 -4.48 24.23 7.96
C LEU A 676 -4.30 22.71 8.11
N ASP A 677 -5.37 21.95 7.87
CA ASP A 677 -5.39 20.50 7.97
C ASP A 677 -6.15 19.88 6.78
N ALA A 678 -5.53 18.89 6.14
CA ALA A 678 -6.07 18.17 4.99
C ALA A 678 -7.34 17.39 5.32
N SER A 679 -7.57 17.04 6.60
CA SER A 679 -8.79 16.35 7.05
C SER A 679 -10.07 17.16 6.79
N THR A 680 -9.98 18.49 6.69
CA THR A 680 -11.12 19.35 6.29
C THR A 680 -11.65 19.05 4.88
N LEU A 681 -10.84 18.43 4.01
CA LEU A 681 -11.25 17.98 2.68
C LEU A 681 -12.34 16.89 2.72
N ILE A 682 -12.59 16.27 3.88
CA ILE A 682 -13.69 15.31 4.06
C ILE A 682 -15.07 15.96 3.92
N MET A 683 -15.22 17.27 4.20
CA MET A 683 -16.52 17.94 4.26
C MET A 683 -17.42 17.72 3.03
N PRO A 684 -16.94 17.87 1.78
CA PRO A 684 -17.75 17.53 0.59
C PRO A 684 -17.97 16.03 0.37
N LEU A 685 -17.13 15.17 0.95
CA LEU A 685 -17.23 13.71 0.84
C LEU A 685 -18.40 13.18 1.69
N VAL A 686 -18.55 13.72 2.90
CA VAL A 686 -19.62 13.36 3.86
C VAL A 686 -20.86 14.26 3.79
N PHE A 687 -20.91 15.15 2.79
CA PHE A 687 -22.03 16.07 2.54
C PHE A 687 -22.26 17.12 3.65
N PHE A 688 -21.19 17.49 4.37
CA PHE A 688 -21.22 18.60 5.33
C PHE A 688 -21.22 19.95 4.60
N SER A 689 -20.38 20.11 3.57
CA SER A 689 -20.33 21.33 2.75
C SER A 689 -20.65 21.04 1.29
N SER A 690 -21.28 22.01 0.62
CA SER A 690 -21.47 21.95 -0.82
C SER A 690 -20.10 21.96 -1.51
N PRO A 691 -19.86 21.13 -2.56
CA PRO A 691 -18.63 21.17 -3.34
C PRO A 691 -18.37 22.52 -4.04
N SER A 692 -19.38 23.37 -4.15
CA SER A 692 -19.30 24.73 -4.72
C SER A 692 -19.34 25.84 -3.68
N ASP A 693 -19.30 25.51 -2.38
CA ASP A 693 -19.27 26.52 -1.31
C ASP A 693 -17.97 27.34 -1.40
N PRO A 694 -18.04 28.68 -1.45
CA PRO A 694 -16.85 29.53 -1.47
C PRO A 694 -15.87 29.26 -0.31
N ARG A 695 -16.36 28.90 0.89
CA ARG A 695 -15.50 28.56 2.04
C ARG A 695 -14.66 27.32 1.76
N LEU A 696 -15.29 26.28 1.20
CA LEU A 696 -14.61 25.04 0.84
C LEU A 696 -13.64 25.27 -0.33
N LEU A 697 -14.08 25.98 -1.38
CA LEU A 697 -13.23 26.28 -2.54
C LEU A 697 -11.99 27.09 -2.15
N ASN A 698 -12.13 28.07 -1.25
CA ASN A 698 -10.98 28.82 -0.74
C ASN A 698 -10.08 27.94 0.14
N THR A 699 -10.64 27.05 0.95
CA THR A 699 -9.86 26.06 1.72
C THR A 699 -9.04 25.17 0.78
N ILE A 700 -9.65 24.64 -0.30
CA ILE A 700 -8.93 23.85 -1.32
C ILE A 700 -7.80 24.68 -1.94
N LYS A 701 -8.04 25.95 -2.30
CA LYS A 701 -6.98 26.83 -2.82
C LYS A 701 -5.81 26.98 -1.86
N ARG A 702 -6.07 27.12 -0.55
CA ARG A 702 -5.03 27.20 0.49
C ARG A 702 -4.27 25.89 0.62
N VAL A 703 -4.96 24.74 0.61
CA VAL A 703 -4.33 23.40 0.63
C VAL A 703 -3.37 23.23 -0.55
N LEU A 704 -3.75 23.70 -1.74
CA LEU A 704 -2.95 23.59 -2.96
C LEU A 704 -1.66 24.42 -2.95
N LEU A 705 -1.49 25.34 -2.01
CA LEU A 705 -0.23 26.06 -1.85
C LEU A 705 0.87 25.12 -1.31
N PRO A 706 2.15 25.42 -1.56
CA PRO A 706 3.24 24.68 -0.95
C PRO A 706 3.35 24.95 0.57
N PRO A 707 3.89 24.01 1.37
CA PRO A 707 4.12 24.20 2.81
C PRO A 707 4.87 25.48 3.16
N GLU A 708 5.82 25.89 2.32
CA GLU A 708 6.61 27.11 2.46
C GLU A 708 5.77 28.41 2.29
N LYS A 709 4.53 28.29 1.82
CA LYS A 709 3.53 29.38 1.66
C LYS A 709 2.26 29.12 2.47
N GLY A 710 2.36 28.28 3.50
CA GLY A 710 1.23 27.98 4.39
C GLY A 710 0.22 26.97 3.84
N GLY A 711 0.49 26.31 2.71
CA GLY A 711 -0.35 25.22 2.19
C GLY A 711 0.16 23.83 2.56
N LEU A 712 -0.29 22.81 1.84
CA LEU A 712 0.00 21.40 2.16
C LEU A 712 0.54 20.59 0.98
N VAL A 713 0.68 21.17 -0.22
CA VAL A 713 1.05 20.40 -1.43
C VAL A 713 2.52 20.56 -1.81
N ALA A 714 3.24 19.44 -1.92
CA ALA A 714 4.57 19.39 -2.53
C ALA A 714 4.62 18.26 -3.57
N ASN A 715 5.00 18.56 -4.81
CA ASN A 715 5.03 17.58 -5.92
C ASN A 715 3.71 16.80 -6.10
N ASP A 716 2.57 17.51 -6.01
CA ASP A 716 1.20 16.96 -6.02
C ASP A 716 0.87 16.00 -4.87
N LEU A 717 1.75 15.87 -3.87
CA LEU A 717 1.51 15.11 -2.65
C LEU A 717 1.05 16.05 -1.53
N VAL A 718 0.08 15.60 -0.73
CA VAL A 718 -0.54 16.39 0.32
C VAL A 718 -0.06 15.91 1.70
N PHE A 719 0.47 16.81 2.52
CA PHE A 719 0.77 16.56 3.93
C PHE A 719 -0.51 16.63 4.79
N ARG A 720 -0.53 15.96 5.95
CA ARG A 720 -1.66 16.01 6.90
C ARG A 720 -1.98 17.44 7.32
N TYR A 721 -0.95 18.16 7.74
CA TYR A 721 -0.95 19.55 8.16
C TYR A 721 0.41 20.16 7.80
N ASN A 722 0.59 21.47 8.02
CA ASN A 722 1.88 22.10 7.73
C ASN A 722 2.90 21.72 8.80
N PHE A 723 3.71 20.70 8.51
CA PHE A 723 4.75 20.16 9.40
C PHE A 723 5.85 21.16 9.79
N LEU A 724 5.93 22.33 9.12
CA LEU A 724 6.89 23.38 9.46
C LEU A 724 6.41 24.28 10.60
N THR A 725 5.10 24.41 10.77
CA THR A 725 4.48 25.39 11.67
C THR A 725 3.58 24.77 12.73
N THR A 726 3.15 23.53 12.52
CA THR A 726 2.22 22.82 13.42
C THR A 726 3.00 21.88 14.34
N ASP A 727 2.79 22.00 15.65
CA ASP A 727 3.31 21.07 16.66
C ASP A 727 2.26 20.01 17.00
N ASP A 728 2.53 18.77 16.63
CA ASP A 728 1.67 17.61 16.87
C ASP A 728 2.00 16.85 18.17
N GLY A 729 3.01 17.33 18.92
CA GLY A 729 3.49 16.73 20.16
C GLY A 729 4.45 15.56 20.00
N VAL A 730 4.80 15.15 18.78
CA VAL A 730 5.84 14.14 18.50
C VAL A 730 7.09 14.81 17.93
N GLY A 731 6.89 15.77 17.02
CA GLY A 731 7.97 16.40 16.26
C GLY A 731 8.64 15.46 15.26
N GLY A 732 9.66 15.98 14.58
CA GLY A 732 10.38 15.27 13.52
C GLY A 732 9.88 15.60 12.13
N LEU A 733 10.47 14.95 11.13
CA LEU A 733 10.00 15.01 9.74
C LEU A 733 8.96 13.92 9.51
N GLU A 734 8.11 14.13 8.52
CA GLU A 734 7.16 13.14 7.99
C GLU A 734 7.12 13.20 6.46
N GLY A 735 6.61 12.14 5.85
CA GLY A 735 6.25 12.11 4.45
C GLY A 735 4.88 12.74 4.21
N ALA A 736 4.52 12.87 2.93
CA ALA A 736 3.17 13.23 2.56
C ALA A 736 2.26 12.00 2.69
N PHE A 737 1.20 12.11 3.48
CA PHE A 737 0.27 11.01 3.71
C PHE A 737 -0.56 10.75 2.45
N SER A 738 -0.37 9.59 1.82
CA SER A 738 -0.94 9.24 0.51
C SER A 738 -2.45 9.43 0.40
N MET A 739 -3.16 9.14 1.50
CA MET A 739 -4.59 9.33 1.66
C MET A 739 -5.04 10.79 1.43
N CYS A 740 -4.30 11.77 1.96
CA CYS A 740 -4.64 13.19 1.85
C CYS A 740 -4.64 13.65 0.39
N THR A 741 -3.73 13.10 -0.42
CA THR A 741 -3.70 13.33 -1.87
C THR A 741 -4.98 12.83 -2.53
N PHE A 742 -5.45 11.62 -2.18
CA PHE A 742 -6.71 11.09 -2.72
C PHE A 742 -7.95 11.85 -2.23
N TRP A 743 -7.96 12.35 -1.00
CA TRP A 743 -9.01 13.25 -0.51
C TRP A 743 -9.07 14.56 -1.27
N LEU A 744 -7.91 15.17 -1.55
CA LEU A 744 -7.84 16.36 -2.38
C LEU A 744 -8.34 16.07 -3.80
N VAL A 745 -7.92 14.96 -4.42
CA VAL A 745 -8.45 14.52 -5.72
C VAL A 745 -9.97 14.38 -5.69
N GLU A 746 -10.54 13.75 -4.67
CA GLU A 746 -11.99 13.57 -4.58
C GLU A 746 -12.73 14.90 -4.32
N ALA A 747 -12.19 15.78 -3.48
CA ALA A 747 -12.74 17.11 -3.24
C ALA A 747 -12.73 17.95 -4.53
N LEU A 748 -11.61 17.96 -5.26
CA LEU A 748 -11.47 18.60 -6.58
C LEU A 748 -12.42 17.99 -7.61
N THR A 749 -12.60 16.66 -7.60
CA THR A 749 -13.54 15.96 -8.48
C THR A 749 -14.98 16.44 -8.26
N ARG A 750 -15.39 16.56 -6.99
CA ARG A 750 -16.75 16.95 -6.62
C ARG A 750 -17.01 18.43 -6.95
N ALA A 751 -16.05 19.30 -6.67
CA ALA A 751 -16.09 20.70 -7.11
C ALA A 751 -16.05 20.81 -8.64
N GLY A 752 -15.28 19.92 -9.28
CA GLY A 752 -15.04 19.83 -10.71
C GLY A 752 -16.28 19.47 -11.54
N LYS A 753 -17.32 18.94 -10.89
CA LYS A 753 -18.66 18.81 -11.49
C LYS A 753 -19.21 20.17 -11.95
N TYR A 754 -18.82 21.25 -11.27
CA TYR A 754 -19.30 22.61 -11.53
C TYR A 754 -18.22 23.51 -12.14
N ASP A 755 -16.94 23.17 -11.96
CA ASP A 755 -15.79 23.85 -12.59
C ASP A 755 -14.87 22.85 -13.29
N LYS A 756 -14.95 22.80 -14.63
CA LYS A 756 -14.15 21.86 -15.45
C LYS A 756 -12.63 21.97 -15.19
N ARG A 757 -12.10 23.13 -14.74
CA ARG A 757 -10.67 23.30 -14.45
C ARG A 757 -10.22 22.46 -13.25
N LEU A 758 -11.04 22.42 -12.20
CA LEU A 758 -10.78 21.60 -11.02
C LEU A 758 -10.87 20.12 -11.34
N LEU A 759 -11.77 19.72 -12.24
CA LEU A 759 -11.89 18.34 -12.70
C LEU A 759 -10.63 17.90 -13.45
N THR A 760 -10.11 18.72 -14.37
CA THR A 760 -8.86 18.42 -15.08
C THR A 760 -7.68 18.27 -14.11
N ARG A 761 -7.58 19.15 -13.10
CA ARG A 761 -6.56 19.05 -12.06
C ARG A 761 -6.69 17.74 -11.27
N ALA A 762 -7.92 17.36 -10.89
CA ALA A 762 -8.17 16.10 -10.19
C ALA A 762 -7.67 14.89 -10.99
N VAL A 763 -7.93 14.86 -12.31
CA VAL A 763 -7.43 13.79 -13.21
C VAL A 763 -5.91 13.75 -13.20
N VAL A 764 -5.24 14.88 -13.40
CA VAL A 764 -3.78 14.91 -13.48
C VAL A 764 -3.15 14.49 -12.15
N MET A 765 -3.65 15.01 -11.03
CA MET A 765 -3.15 14.62 -9.71
C MET A 765 -3.38 13.13 -9.44
N PHE A 766 -4.54 12.59 -9.83
CA PHE A 766 -4.83 11.17 -9.69
C PHE A 766 -3.89 10.29 -10.52
N GLU A 767 -3.66 10.61 -11.79
CA GLU A 767 -2.76 9.88 -12.68
C GLU A 767 -1.30 9.94 -12.20
N LYS A 768 -0.85 11.09 -11.69
CA LYS A 768 0.47 11.20 -11.06
C LYS A 768 0.57 10.34 -9.80
N MET A 769 -0.48 10.35 -8.98
CA MET A 769 -0.52 9.56 -7.75
C MET A 769 -0.40 8.05 -8.03
N LEU A 770 -0.90 7.55 -9.16
CA LEU A 770 -0.69 6.16 -9.59
C LEU A 770 0.80 5.79 -9.72
N GLY A 771 1.65 6.75 -10.10
CA GLY A 771 3.08 6.56 -10.27
C GLY A 771 3.88 6.42 -8.97
N TYR A 772 3.30 6.81 -7.83
CA TYR A 772 3.91 6.59 -6.52
C TYR A 772 3.56 5.23 -5.91
N GLY A 773 2.55 4.54 -6.44
CA GLY A 773 2.37 3.13 -6.12
C GLY A 773 3.58 2.32 -6.59
N ASN A 774 3.91 1.24 -5.90
CA ASN A 774 5.00 0.41 -6.36
C ASN A 774 4.68 -0.32 -7.68
N HIS A 775 5.63 -1.09 -8.21
CA HIS A 775 5.48 -1.86 -9.46
C HIS A 775 4.33 -2.88 -9.44
N LEU A 776 3.75 -3.17 -8.27
CA LEU A 776 2.59 -4.04 -8.10
C LEU A 776 1.28 -3.26 -7.89
N GLY A 777 1.31 -1.92 -7.91
CA GLY A 777 0.16 -1.07 -7.62
C GLY A 777 -0.24 -1.07 -6.14
N LEU A 778 0.72 -1.30 -5.23
CA LEU A 778 0.54 -1.19 -3.78
C LEU A 778 1.05 0.16 -3.27
N PHE A 779 0.34 0.73 -2.30
CA PHE A 779 0.71 2.01 -1.68
C PHE A 779 1.08 1.82 -0.21
N SER A 780 2.09 2.56 0.25
CA SER A 780 2.38 2.71 1.67
C SER A 780 1.51 3.80 2.30
N GLU A 781 1.73 4.03 3.58
CA GLU A 781 1.13 5.12 4.34
C GLU A 781 1.53 6.49 3.79
N GLU A 782 2.83 6.75 3.69
CA GLU A 782 3.38 8.04 3.32
C GLU A 782 4.39 7.93 2.18
N ILE A 783 4.67 9.07 1.54
CA ILE A 783 5.67 9.19 0.48
C ILE A 783 6.65 10.31 0.88
N ALA A 784 7.95 9.99 0.83
CA ALA A 784 9.00 10.97 1.07
C ALA A 784 8.94 12.12 0.05
N ARG A 785 9.52 13.28 0.38
CA ARG A 785 9.69 14.37 -0.61
C ARG A 785 10.48 13.94 -1.86
N SER A 786 11.36 12.95 -1.72
CA SER A 786 12.16 12.35 -2.79
C SER A 786 11.45 11.20 -3.52
N GLY A 787 10.23 10.83 -3.11
CA GLY A 787 9.37 9.86 -3.79
C GLY A 787 9.44 8.43 -3.25
N GLU A 788 10.33 8.11 -2.32
CA GLU A 788 10.38 6.79 -1.68
C GLU A 788 9.15 6.52 -0.81
N LEU A 789 8.75 5.26 -0.70
CA LEU A 789 7.65 4.87 0.17
C LEU A 789 8.11 4.84 1.64
N LEU A 790 7.28 5.39 2.51
CA LEU A 790 7.47 5.50 3.96
C LEU A 790 6.22 5.01 4.72
N GLY A 791 6.40 4.76 6.02
CA GLY A 791 5.37 4.25 6.92
C GLY A 791 4.95 2.81 6.61
N ASN A 792 3.85 2.38 7.23
CA ASN A 792 3.43 0.98 7.17
C ASN A 792 2.97 0.57 5.75
N PHE A 793 3.21 -0.70 5.37
CA PHE A 793 3.03 -1.18 3.99
C PHE A 793 2.40 -2.59 3.86
N PRO A 794 1.48 -2.79 2.90
CA PRO A 794 0.66 -1.74 2.29
C PRO A 794 -0.30 -1.16 3.32
N GLN A 795 -0.90 -0.02 2.98
CA GLN A 795 -1.77 0.71 3.89
C GLN A 795 -3.23 0.66 3.40
N ALA A 796 -4.11 0.05 4.20
CA ALA A 796 -5.53 -0.13 3.89
C ALA A 796 -6.28 1.18 3.61
N PHE A 797 -6.11 2.17 4.48
CA PHE A 797 -6.77 3.47 4.43
C PHE A 797 -6.34 4.29 3.19
N THR A 798 -5.11 4.11 2.69
CA THR A 798 -4.65 4.63 1.39
C THR A 798 -5.34 3.93 0.22
N HIS A 799 -5.36 2.59 0.21
CA HIS A 799 -6.01 1.80 -0.85
C HIS A 799 -7.52 2.03 -0.95
N LEU A 800 -8.18 2.24 0.18
CA LEU A 800 -9.57 2.68 0.24
C LEU A 800 -9.74 4.05 -0.43
N SER A 801 -8.94 5.04 -0.03
CA SER A 801 -9.10 6.41 -0.51
C SER A 801 -8.84 6.49 -2.01
N PHE A 802 -7.89 5.69 -2.49
CA PHE A 802 -7.69 5.43 -3.92
C PHE A 802 -8.98 4.94 -4.61
N ILE A 803 -9.63 3.88 -4.08
CA ILE A 803 -10.88 3.33 -4.65
C ILE A 803 -11.99 4.39 -4.66
N SER A 804 -12.14 5.16 -3.57
CA SER A 804 -13.16 6.21 -3.47
C SER A 804 -12.93 7.32 -4.50
N ALA A 805 -11.70 7.82 -4.62
CA ALA A 805 -11.32 8.83 -5.58
C ALA A 805 -11.54 8.33 -7.02
N ALA A 806 -11.05 7.13 -7.35
CA ALA A 806 -11.21 6.52 -8.68
C ALA A 806 -12.68 6.35 -9.07
N TYR A 807 -13.52 5.88 -8.14
CA TYR A 807 -14.94 5.68 -8.37
C TYR A 807 -15.66 7.01 -8.64
N ASN A 808 -15.40 8.02 -7.81
CA ASN A 808 -16.07 9.32 -7.94
C ASN A 808 -15.58 10.10 -9.16
N LEU A 809 -14.28 10.05 -9.46
CA LEU A 809 -13.70 10.69 -10.63
C LEU A 809 -14.25 10.09 -11.93
N ASP A 810 -14.29 8.76 -12.02
CA ASP A 810 -14.88 8.06 -13.16
C ASP A 810 -16.36 8.40 -13.33
N ARG A 811 -17.11 8.49 -12.23
CA ARG A 811 -18.52 8.87 -12.24
C ARG A 811 -18.72 10.26 -12.80
N VAL A 812 -17.97 11.27 -12.34
CA VAL A 812 -18.11 12.66 -12.81
C VAL A 812 -17.73 12.77 -14.30
N LEU A 813 -16.60 12.19 -14.69
CA LEU A 813 -16.15 12.18 -16.09
C LEU A 813 -17.17 11.52 -17.03
N SER A 814 -17.81 10.44 -16.58
CA SER A 814 -18.82 9.73 -17.38
C SER A 814 -20.14 10.52 -17.54
N HIS A 815 -20.48 11.41 -16.59
CA HIS A 815 -21.65 12.27 -16.71
C HIS A 815 -21.37 13.46 -17.64
N SER A 816 -20.18 14.06 -17.58
CA SER A 816 -19.79 15.16 -18.47
C SER A 816 -19.86 14.79 -19.96
N HIS A 817 -19.49 13.55 -20.31
CA HIS A 817 -19.60 13.08 -21.71
C HIS A 817 -21.04 12.88 -22.21
N LYS A 818 -22.03 12.70 -21.33
CA LYS A 818 -23.44 12.60 -21.75
C LYS A 818 -24.07 13.96 -21.99
N GLU A 819 -23.55 15.02 -21.38
CA GLU A 819 -24.04 16.40 -21.55
C GLU A 819 -23.42 17.09 -22.78
N ASP A 820 -22.17 16.76 -23.13
CA ASP A 820 -21.49 17.29 -24.34
C ASP A 820 -21.92 16.56 -25.65
N GLY A 821 -22.94 15.70 -25.60
CA GLY A 821 -23.44 14.87 -26.72
C GLY A 821 -24.85 15.20 -27.22
N ILE A 822 -25.30 16.46 -27.08
CA ILE A 822 -26.56 16.98 -27.65
C ILE A 822 -26.24 18.03 -28.73
#